data_AF-A0A947QSX9-F1
#
_entry.id   AF-A0A947QSX9-F1
#
_cell.length_a   1.000
_cell.length_b   1.000
_cell.length_c   1.000
_cell.angle_alpha   90.00
_cell.angle_beta   90.00
_cell.angle_gamma   90.00
#
_symmetry.space_group_name_H-M   'P 1'
#
loop_
_entity.id
_entity.type
_entity.pdbx_description
1 polymer ?
#
loop_
_entity_poly.entity_id
_entity_poly.type
_entity_poly.pdbx_seq_one_letter_code
_entity_poly.pdbx_strand_id
1 'polypeptide(L)'
;MKPTCTNHHFLNLASSLMQALLPICLGLSGLFLLANRVLAQNVTPHFAIILNQARGSECCGPGNLEMFQAQLAQLEDNDLSANFALRYDVLSDDQYLSTMAEHSSYDYGALLEIVPSLARSAGVVYGGNDQNWYEAQYVFLIGYSQSDRQKLIDTYMAKYFQVFGKYPKFSSAWMIDVWSLKYLKSRYGVSAHQITREQFGTDSYTLYGGPVHYPYWPTVNWAMVPQTAQTQMPLIVRQTIMDPVYCYGDKTDSYTSQPNDYLLRNVGTEYFEHLFIQAHNQPNFYTFALVGLENSMPESAQQEFFAQLKVIADWQQLGQSNQVVSLDEFEVWLNNNRINQDKLTVYQGESQTDSGEKAWWINTPQYRARIRLSAGQLAITDLRLYNASMTDPYLKSQASSLGWWIVPFVLDSSRMRVGESDWLNVSNDYQLHRPVELGMPTKLVIQNQVMDLWTARVDQKFNFYDQDKLIVSVDENTITTDQPLDLPVDSDSLNPIQNLKWDNLWGFRQVGWVLEAFTNPVNLDQVRQDQKQLLFPQVEFDPLDAKTSYLYVNNALAVAGRNPVRLVFFPKNQQGESIFLSEYPQVNTSQTIDEIALYEQHGSNGMLFIDLNHSQPLKTKVTVSQFGFTDSVDIYFAPNCKQQPFYCLLHPRQAIWYMRSFVADKIREQTALNQKQEQYVE
;
A
#
# COMPACT_ATOMS: atom_id res chain seq x y z
N MET A 1 72.83 -32.42 16.84
CA MET A 1 74.23 -32.80 16.53
C MET A 1 74.85 -31.67 15.72
N LYS A 2 76.05 -31.24 16.13
CA LYS A 2 76.94 -30.19 15.56
C LYS A 2 77.30 -30.44 14.05
N PRO A 3 78.02 -29.55 13.31
CA PRO A 3 78.48 -28.17 13.62
C PRO A 3 78.63 -27.15 12.42
N THR A 4 78.95 -25.87 12.75
CA THR A 4 79.98 -24.94 12.16
C THR A 4 79.84 -24.42 10.69
N CYS A 5 80.34 -23.25 10.24
CA CYS A 5 81.19 -22.17 10.78
C CYS A 5 81.24 -20.95 9.80
N THR A 6 81.38 -19.74 10.38
CA THR A 6 82.26 -18.58 10.03
C THR A 6 82.25 -17.86 8.67
N ASN A 7 81.76 -16.61 8.71
CA ASN A 7 82.45 -15.30 8.59
C ASN A 7 83.74 -15.08 7.76
N HIS A 8 83.66 -13.96 7.02
CA HIS A 8 84.62 -12.83 6.86
C HIS A 8 85.78 -12.88 5.86
N HIS A 9 85.80 -11.84 4.99
CA HIS A 9 86.82 -10.76 4.85
C HIS A 9 86.73 -10.13 3.44
N PHE A 10 87.10 -8.89 3.11
CA PHE A 10 87.70 -7.73 3.80
C PHE A 10 87.43 -6.47 2.93
N LEU A 11 87.39 -5.30 3.57
CA LEU A 11 87.46 -3.93 3.04
C LEU A 11 88.55 -3.66 1.97
N ASN A 12 88.30 -2.75 1.00
CA ASN A 12 88.87 -1.38 0.97
C ASN A 12 88.73 -0.58 -0.36
N LEU A 13 88.55 0.75 -0.20
CA LEU A 13 88.97 1.92 -1.02
C LEU A 13 88.27 2.21 -2.38
N ALA A 14 87.35 3.19 -2.45
CA ALA A 14 87.54 4.65 -2.68
C ALA A 14 88.02 4.99 -4.12
N SER A 15 87.14 5.32 -5.09
CA SER A 15 86.43 6.60 -5.35
C SER A 15 87.00 7.36 -6.57
N SER A 16 86.48 7.09 -7.77
CA SER A 16 86.13 8.07 -8.83
C SER A 16 85.87 7.34 -10.15
N LEU A 17 84.80 7.71 -10.87
CA LEU A 17 84.24 7.11 -12.10
C LEU A 17 83.29 5.91 -11.96
N MET A 18 82.16 6.12 -11.28
CA MET A 18 80.85 5.58 -11.71
C MET A 18 79.71 6.25 -10.90
N GLN A 19 79.54 7.55 -11.09
CA GLN A 19 78.34 8.29 -10.64
C GLN A 19 77.23 8.31 -11.71
N ALA A 20 77.26 7.36 -12.63
CA ALA A 20 76.21 7.10 -13.59
C ALA A 20 75.87 5.61 -13.50
N LEU A 21 74.81 5.29 -12.74
CA LEU A 21 73.95 4.08 -12.81
C LEU A 21 73.22 3.76 -11.49
N LEU A 22 73.12 4.70 -10.53
CA LEU A 22 72.31 4.50 -9.32
C LEU A 22 71.35 5.69 -9.03
N PRO A 23 70.46 6.06 -9.97
CA PRO A 23 69.13 6.51 -9.57
C PRO A 23 68.00 5.97 -10.47
N ILE A 24 68.03 4.69 -10.87
CA ILE A 24 66.92 4.10 -11.68
C ILE A 24 66.14 3.00 -10.93
N CYS A 25 66.63 2.45 -9.82
CA CYS A 25 65.90 1.39 -9.09
C CYS A 25 65.32 1.80 -7.72
N LEU A 26 65.40 3.07 -7.32
CA LEU A 26 64.74 3.61 -6.12
C LEU A 26 63.71 4.72 -6.41
N GLY A 27 63.57 5.12 -7.68
CA GLY A 27 62.47 5.96 -8.17
C GLY A 27 61.25 5.18 -8.67
N LEU A 28 61.38 3.87 -8.90
CA LEU A 28 60.30 3.02 -9.43
C LEU A 28 59.52 2.24 -8.34
N SER A 29 60.01 2.19 -7.10
CA SER A 29 59.27 1.65 -5.95
C SER A 29 58.54 2.71 -5.13
N GLY A 30 58.89 3.99 -5.29
CA GLY A 30 58.17 5.13 -4.71
C GLY A 30 57.06 5.70 -5.59
N LEU A 31 57.05 5.40 -6.89
CA LEU A 31 56.01 5.82 -7.83
C LEU A 31 54.85 4.82 -8.01
N PHE A 32 54.99 3.58 -7.51
CA PHE A 32 53.90 2.60 -7.49
C PHE A 32 53.07 2.61 -6.19
N LEU A 33 53.47 3.39 -5.18
CA LEU A 33 52.70 3.60 -3.95
C LEU A 33 51.89 4.91 -3.93
N LEU A 34 51.94 5.69 -5.02
CA LEU A 34 51.20 6.94 -5.18
C LEU A 34 50.16 6.92 -6.31
N ALA A 35 49.99 5.78 -6.98
CA ALA A 35 49.02 5.59 -8.06
C ALA A 35 48.14 4.36 -7.78
N ASN A 36 47.46 4.36 -6.64
CA ASN A 36 46.22 3.62 -6.40
C ASN A 36 45.48 4.26 -5.23
N ARG A 37 45.34 5.59 -5.26
CA ARG A 37 44.04 6.15 -4.88
C ARG A 37 43.16 5.97 -6.10
N VAL A 38 42.73 4.73 -6.34
CA VAL A 38 41.43 4.54 -6.98
C VAL A 38 40.51 5.35 -6.09
N LEU A 39 40.07 6.50 -6.57
CA LEU A 39 38.88 7.13 -6.02
C LEU A 39 37.87 5.99 -6.03
N ALA A 40 37.59 5.41 -4.86
CA ALA A 40 36.46 4.52 -4.75
C ALA A 40 35.29 5.39 -5.18
N GLN A 41 34.86 5.21 -6.43
CA GLN A 41 33.51 5.57 -6.80
C GLN A 41 32.68 4.89 -5.72
N ASN A 42 32.01 5.67 -4.87
CA ASN A 42 31.06 5.11 -3.93
C ASN A 42 30.01 4.40 -4.78
N VAL A 43 30.18 3.10 -4.99
CA VAL A 43 29.24 2.30 -5.74
C VAL A 43 28.00 2.23 -4.86
N THR A 44 26.90 2.81 -5.34
CA THR A 44 25.61 2.77 -4.64
C THR A 44 25.22 1.31 -4.43
N PRO A 45 25.01 0.86 -3.19
CA PRO A 45 24.52 -0.49 -2.93
C PRO A 45 23.04 -0.59 -3.32
N HIS A 46 22.66 -1.74 -3.89
CA HIS A 46 21.30 -2.02 -4.33
C HIS A 46 20.79 -3.28 -3.62
N PHE A 47 19.68 -3.16 -2.88
CA PHE A 47 19.16 -4.24 -2.05
C PHE A 47 17.77 -4.69 -2.50
N ALA A 48 17.63 -5.97 -2.82
CA ALA A 48 16.35 -6.64 -2.98
C ALA A 48 16.08 -7.56 -1.78
N ILE A 49 14.86 -7.51 -1.25
CA ILE A 49 14.38 -8.38 -0.18
C ILE A 49 13.20 -9.19 -0.73
N ILE A 50 13.27 -10.50 -0.57
CA ILE A 50 12.14 -11.39 -0.83
C ILE A 50 11.54 -11.76 0.53
N LEU A 51 10.29 -11.36 0.78
CA LEU A 51 9.56 -11.66 2.01
C LEU A 51 8.19 -12.24 1.69
N ASN A 52 8.11 -13.57 1.73
CA ASN A 52 6.89 -14.33 1.48
C ASN A 52 6.06 -14.48 2.76
N GLN A 53 4.77 -14.75 2.61
CA GLN A 53 3.87 -15.08 3.72
C GLN A 53 3.45 -16.54 3.63
N ALA A 54 3.65 -17.29 4.72
CA ALA A 54 3.18 -18.65 4.85
C ALA A 54 1.95 -18.70 5.75
N ARG A 55 0.80 -19.00 5.15
CA ARG A 55 -0.43 -19.35 5.84
C ARG A 55 -0.51 -20.88 5.96
N GLY A 56 -1.06 -21.36 7.08
CA GLY A 56 -1.34 -22.78 7.28
C GLY A 56 -2.71 -23.18 6.74
N SER A 57 -3.19 -24.34 7.14
CA SER A 57 -4.43 -24.94 6.64
C SER A 57 -5.71 -24.49 7.36
N GLU A 58 -5.61 -23.62 8.39
CA GLU A 58 -6.81 -23.07 9.04
C GLU A 58 -7.60 -22.17 8.06
N CYS A 59 -8.78 -21.71 8.47
CA CYS A 59 -9.63 -20.78 7.73
C CYS A 59 -8.89 -19.57 7.16
N CYS A 60 -9.68 -18.64 6.63
CA CYS A 60 -9.22 -17.27 6.59
C CYS A 60 -8.10 -17.09 5.55
N GLY A 61 -8.38 -17.52 4.32
CA GLY A 61 -7.40 -17.62 3.23
C GLY A 61 -6.39 -18.74 3.49
N PRO A 62 -6.80 -20.03 3.51
CA PRO A 62 -5.91 -21.14 3.78
C PRO A 62 -4.71 -21.13 2.82
N GLY A 63 -3.52 -21.40 3.36
CA GLY A 63 -2.32 -21.57 2.56
C GLY A 63 -2.28 -22.91 1.85
N ASN A 64 -1.47 -22.98 0.79
CA ASN A 64 -1.18 -24.22 0.08
C ASN A 64 0.25 -24.67 0.42
N LEU A 65 0.38 -25.89 0.97
CA LEU A 65 1.68 -26.47 1.33
C LEU A 65 2.54 -26.76 0.09
N GLU A 66 1.94 -27.24 -1.00
CA GLU A 66 2.65 -27.52 -2.24
C GLU A 66 3.21 -26.22 -2.84
N MET A 67 2.45 -25.11 -2.76
CA MET A 67 2.94 -23.81 -3.22
C MET A 67 4.04 -23.26 -2.32
N PHE A 68 3.96 -23.48 -1.00
CA PHE A 68 5.05 -23.14 -0.09
C PHE A 68 6.35 -23.91 -0.42
N GLN A 69 6.24 -25.22 -0.66
CA GLN A 69 7.36 -26.06 -1.09
C GLN A 69 7.91 -25.63 -2.46
N ALA A 70 7.04 -25.30 -3.41
CA ALA A 70 7.44 -24.80 -4.72
C ALA A 70 8.18 -23.45 -4.62
N GLN A 71 7.70 -22.52 -3.78
CA GLN A 71 8.41 -21.26 -3.52
C GLN A 71 9.82 -21.50 -2.98
N LEU A 72 9.99 -22.39 -2.01
CA LEU A 72 11.30 -22.75 -1.45
C LEU A 72 12.23 -23.36 -2.50
N ALA A 73 11.73 -24.29 -3.32
CA ALA A 73 12.48 -24.92 -4.39
C ALA A 73 12.92 -23.89 -5.45
N GLN A 74 12.02 -22.97 -5.85
CA GLN A 74 12.36 -21.93 -6.83
C GLN A 74 13.38 -20.94 -6.29
N LEU A 75 13.37 -20.62 -5.00
CA LEU A 75 14.40 -19.80 -4.38
C LEU A 75 15.77 -20.50 -4.37
N GLU A 76 15.79 -21.80 -4.08
CA GLU A 76 17.02 -22.60 -4.07
C GLU A 76 17.60 -22.77 -5.49
N ASP A 77 16.74 -23.06 -6.47
CA ASP A 77 17.13 -23.16 -7.89
C ASP A 77 17.76 -21.87 -8.44
N ASN A 78 17.37 -20.72 -7.89
CA ASN A 78 17.86 -19.41 -8.30
C ASN A 78 18.96 -18.83 -7.39
N ASP A 79 19.40 -19.54 -6.35
CA ASP A 79 20.41 -19.09 -5.36
C ASP A 79 20.05 -17.73 -4.69
N LEU A 80 18.77 -17.57 -4.33
CA LEU A 80 18.23 -16.33 -3.76
C LEU A 80 18.04 -16.42 -2.24
N SER A 81 18.52 -15.43 -1.50
CA SER A 81 18.15 -15.26 -0.09
C SER A 81 16.68 -14.81 0.04
N ALA A 82 15.99 -15.30 1.07
CA ALA A 82 14.57 -15.00 1.27
C ALA A 82 14.14 -15.12 2.74
N ASN A 83 12.97 -14.53 3.00
CA ASN A 83 12.33 -14.46 4.30
C ASN A 83 10.90 -15.02 4.18
N PHE A 84 10.41 -15.66 5.25
CA PHE A 84 9.03 -16.15 5.32
C PHE A 84 8.37 -15.73 6.63
N ALA A 85 7.30 -14.92 6.57
CA ALA A 85 6.47 -14.61 7.73
C ALA A 85 5.44 -15.73 7.95
N LEU A 86 5.49 -16.39 9.11
CA LEU A 86 4.69 -17.59 9.38
C LEU A 86 3.41 -17.27 10.15
N ARG A 87 2.24 -17.68 9.67
CA ARG A 87 0.99 -17.56 10.44
C ARG A 87 0.99 -18.55 11.61
N TYR A 88 0.22 -18.27 12.65
CA TYR A 88 0.24 -19.07 13.88
C TYR A 88 -0.07 -20.56 13.66
N ASP A 89 -0.99 -20.87 12.75
CA ASP A 89 -1.37 -22.24 12.41
C ASP A 89 -0.24 -23.03 11.74
N VAL A 90 0.66 -22.38 11.00
CA VAL A 90 1.89 -23.00 10.45
C VAL A 90 2.78 -23.56 11.56
N LEU A 91 2.86 -22.89 12.71
CA LEU A 91 3.71 -23.30 13.84
C LEU A 91 3.24 -24.61 14.49
N SER A 92 2.06 -25.11 14.13
CA SER A 92 1.48 -26.35 14.65
C SER A 92 1.32 -27.44 13.59
N ASP A 93 1.81 -27.21 12.36
CA ASP A 93 1.69 -28.15 11.25
C ASP A 93 3.04 -28.85 10.97
N ASP A 94 3.11 -30.15 11.28
CA ASP A 94 4.34 -30.94 11.18
C ASP A 94 4.92 -30.98 9.75
N GLN A 95 4.09 -30.85 8.70
CA GLN A 95 4.57 -30.88 7.33
C GLN A 95 5.29 -29.59 6.95
N TYR A 96 4.75 -28.44 7.36
CA TYR A 96 5.44 -27.15 7.21
C TYR A 96 6.72 -27.12 8.03
N LEU A 97 6.67 -27.58 9.29
CA LEU A 97 7.85 -27.60 10.17
C LEU A 97 8.96 -28.49 9.62
N SER A 98 8.61 -29.67 9.09
CA SER A 98 9.58 -30.58 8.48
C SER A 98 10.20 -29.96 7.21
N THR A 99 9.38 -29.33 6.37
CA THR A 99 9.85 -28.63 5.17
C THR A 99 10.83 -27.50 5.54
N MET A 100 10.50 -26.66 6.53
CA MET A 100 11.40 -25.57 6.97
C MET A 100 12.70 -26.08 7.61
N ALA A 101 12.66 -27.23 8.28
CA ALA A 101 13.87 -27.84 8.83
C ALA A 101 14.86 -28.28 7.72
N GLU A 102 14.35 -28.72 6.57
CA GLU A 102 15.16 -29.05 5.38
C GLU A 102 15.71 -27.79 4.70
N HIS A 103 15.01 -26.65 4.79
CA HIS A 103 15.40 -25.36 4.19
C HIS A 103 15.85 -24.32 5.24
N SER A 104 16.66 -24.74 6.21
CA SER A 104 17.07 -23.91 7.36
C SER A 104 17.94 -22.67 7.05
N SER A 105 18.35 -22.48 5.79
CA SER A 105 19.10 -21.31 5.33
C SER A 105 18.24 -20.04 5.18
N TYR A 106 16.91 -20.17 5.07
CA TYR A 106 16.00 -19.03 4.99
C TYR A 106 15.61 -18.50 6.37
N ASP A 107 15.23 -17.22 6.41
CA ASP A 107 14.81 -16.57 7.65
C ASP A 107 13.30 -16.64 7.86
N TYR A 108 12.90 -17.24 8.98
CA TYR A 108 11.50 -17.41 9.35
C TYR A 108 11.08 -16.39 10.42
N GLY A 109 10.10 -15.54 10.10
CA GLY A 109 9.56 -14.50 10.99
C GLY A 109 8.11 -14.74 11.37
N ALA A 110 7.49 -13.75 12.01
CA ALA A 110 6.11 -13.84 12.48
C ALA A 110 5.10 -13.16 11.56
N LEU A 111 4.07 -13.87 11.10
CA LEU A 111 2.87 -13.25 10.50
C LEU A 111 1.79 -13.13 11.56
N LEU A 112 1.49 -11.90 11.98
CA LEU A 112 0.55 -11.57 13.05
C LEU A 112 -0.89 -11.38 12.51
N GLU A 113 -1.30 -12.29 11.63
CA GLU A 113 -2.71 -12.48 11.25
C GLU A 113 -3.40 -13.34 12.32
N ILE A 114 -4.48 -12.82 12.90
CA ILE A 114 -5.21 -13.51 13.95
C ILE A 114 -6.13 -14.56 13.34
N VAL A 115 -5.93 -15.81 13.74
CA VAL A 115 -6.75 -16.96 13.36
C VAL A 115 -7.46 -17.54 14.59
N PRO A 116 -8.56 -18.31 14.42
CA PRO A 116 -9.31 -18.87 15.54
C PRO A 116 -8.45 -19.68 16.52
N SER A 117 -7.46 -20.44 16.04
CA SER A 117 -6.55 -21.22 16.89
C SER A 117 -5.66 -20.34 17.77
N LEU A 118 -5.14 -19.22 17.26
CA LEU A 118 -4.36 -18.25 18.03
C LEU A 118 -5.21 -17.60 19.11
N ALA A 119 -6.39 -17.08 18.73
CA ALA A 119 -7.30 -16.43 19.66
C ALA A 119 -7.73 -17.39 20.78
N ARG A 120 -8.11 -18.63 20.44
CA ARG A 120 -8.43 -19.68 21.42
C ARG A 120 -7.28 -19.97 22.36
N SER A 121 -6.07 -20.13 21.83
CA SER A 121 -4.86 -20.41 22.62
C SER A 121 -4.52 -19.26 23.58
N ALA A 122 -4.80 -18.02 23.15
CA ALA A 122 -4.59 -16.81 23.93
C ALA A 122 -5.70 -16.53 24.96
N GLY A 123 -6.81 -17.28 24.94
CA GLY A 123 -8.00 -16.98 25.74
C GLY A 123 -8.68 -15.67 25.34
N VAL A 124 -8.63 -15.34 24.04
CA VAL A 124 -9.24 -14.15 23.44
C VAL A 124 -10.41 -14.58 22.55
N VAL A 125 -11.49 -13.79 22.54
CA VAL A 125 -12.66 -14.07 21.69
C VAL A 125 -12.32 -13.71 20.25
N TYR A 126 -12.50 -14.67 19.33
CA TYR A 126 -12.43 -14.42 17.89
C TYR A 126 -13.84 -14.12 17.37
N GLY A 127 -14.03 -12.94 16.76
CA GLY A 127 -15.33 -12.50 16.23
C GLY A 127 -15.56 -12.82 14.75
N GLY A 128 -14.52 -13.22 14.02
CA GLY A 128 -14.59 -13.48 12.59
C GLY A 128 -15.15 -14.87 12.22
N ASN A 129 -15.44 -15.04 10.94
CA ASN A 129 -15.87 -16.28 10.29
C ASN A 129 -15.36 -16.33 8.84
N ASP A 130 -15.66 -17.40 8.10
CA ASP A 130 -15.15 -17.61 6.74
C ASP A 130 -15.52 -16.49 5.73
N GLN A 131 -16.55 -15.69 5.99
CA GLN A 131 -17.02 -14.63 5.11
C GLN A 131 -16.46 -13.25 5.46
N ASN A 132 -15.98 -13.04 6.69
CA ASN A 132 -15.56 -11.73 7.17
C ASN A 132 -14.22 -11.73 7.91
N TRP A 133 -13.52 -12.87 7.97
CA TRP A 133 -12.26 -13.00 8.67
C TRP A 133 -11.23 -11.93 8.31
N TYR A 134 -11.21 -11.49 7.06
CA TYR A 134 -10.24 -10.52 6.52
C TYR A 134 -10.50 -9.10 7.03
N GLU A 135 -11.65 -8.85 7.67
CA GLU A 135 -11.95 -7.55 8.25
C GLU A 135 -10.90 -7.16 9.29
N ALA A 136 -10.44 -5.91 9.25
CA ALA A 136 -9.36 -5.41 10.09
C ALA A 136 -9.61 -5.62 11.59
N GLN A 137 -10.88 -5.65 12.01
CA GLN A 137 -11.27 -5.93 13.39
C GLN A 137 -11.03 -7.38 13.84
N TYR A 138 -10.92 -8.33 12.91
CA TYR A 138 -10.73 -9.75 13.20
C TYR A 138 -9.33 -10.22 12.86
N VAL A 139 -8.78 -9.84 11.70
CA VAL A 139 -7.47 -10.33 11.23
C VAL A 139 -6.28 -9.62 11.88
N PHE A 140 -6.41 -8.37 12.33
CA PHE A 140 -5.30 -7.59 12.88
C PHE A 140 -5.45 -7.29 14.38
N LEU A 141 -4.31 -7.08 15.04
CA LEU A 141 -4.24 -6.68 16.45
C LEU A 141 -5.04 -5.41 16.76
N ILE A 142 -5.17 -4.49 15.81
CA ILE A 142 -5.90 -3.22 16.00
C ILE A 142 -7.38 -3.42 16.33
N GLY A 143 -7.98 -4.56 15.98
CA GLY A 143 -9.35 -4.92 16.37
C GLY A 143 -9.53 -5.31 17.83
N TYR A 144 -8.44 -5.60 18.55
CA TYR A 144 -8.47 -6.13 19.92
C TYR A 144 -8.09 -5.07 20.95
N SER A 145 -8.48 -5.28 22.22
CA SER A 145 -8.04 -4.43 23.34
C SER A 145 -6.54 -4.57 23.55
N GLN A 146 -5.84 -3.56 24.10
CA GLN A 146 -4.39 -3.70 24.37
C GLN A 146 -4.07 -4.94 25.24
N SER A 147 -4.93 -5.25 26.22
CA SER A 147 -4.77 -6.47 27.03
C SER A 147 -4.87 -7.76 26.19
N ASP A 148 -5.77 -7.80 25.21
CA ASP A 148 -5.91 -8.97 24.34
C ASP A 148 -4.82 -9.00 23.26
N ARG A 149 -4.39 -7.84 22.73
CA ARG A 149 -3.20 -7.72 21.88
C ARG A 149 -1.98 -8.33 22.58
N GLN A 150 -1.78 -8.02 23.87
CA GLN A 150 -0.69 -8.61 24.65
C GLN A 150 -0.80 -10.13 24.71
N LYS A 151 -1.97 -10.68 25.05
CA LYS A 151 -2.18 -12.14 25.13
C LYS A 151 -1.93 -12.83 23.80
N LEU A 152 -2.42 -12.25 22.70
CA LEU A 152 -2.23 -12.77 21.34
C LEU A 152 -0.74 -12.80 20.98
N ILE A 153 -0.03 -11.69 21.19
CA ILE A 153 1.41 -11.61 20.93
C ILE A 153 2.17 -12.61 21.82
N ASP A 154 1.91 -12.63 23.12
CA ASP A 154 2.62 -13.51 24.07
C ASP A 154 2.41 -14.99 23.74
N THR A 155 1.18 -15.36 23.34
CA THR A 155 0.84 -16.72 22.92
C THR A 155 1.54 -17.11 21.63
N TYR A 156 1.51 -16.22 20.62
CA TYR A 156 2.22 -16.44 19.36
C TYR A 156 3.72 -16.64 19.62
N MET A 157 4.33 -15.74 20.38
CA MET A 157 5.77 -15.75 20.64
C MET A 157 6.20 -16.95 21.48
N ALA A 158 5.37 -17.39 22.43
CA ALA A 158 5.62 -18.61 23.19
C ALA A 158 5.63 -19.85 22.28
N LYS A 159 4.66 -19.95 21.37
CA LYS A 159 4.60 -21.06 20.40
C LYS A 159 5.78 -21.02 19.43
N TYR A 160 6.13 -19.84 18.91
CA TYR A 160 7.30 -19.66 18.05
C TYR A 160 8.59 -20.09 18.76
N PHE A 161 8.79 -19.67 20.02
CA PHE A 161 9.96 -20.05 20.81
C PHE A 161 10.02 -21.57 21.06
N GLN A 162 8.88 -22.24 21.25
CA GLN A 162 8.85 -23.71 21.38
C GLN A 162 9.33 -24.42 20.11
N VAL A 163 9.02 -23.87 18.93
CA VAL A 163 9.42 -24.44 17.63
C VAL A 163 10.89 -24.16 17.33
N PHE A 164 11.33 -22.91 17.47
CA PHE A 164 12.63 -22.46 16.98
C PHE A 164 13.70 -22.27 18.06
N GLY A 165 13.35 -22.31 19.35
CA GLY A 165 14.26 -22.04 20.47
C GLY A 165 14.78 -20.59 20.56
N LYS A 166 14.25 -19.70 19.71
CA LYS A 166 14.56 -18.26 19.63
C LYS A 166 13.29 -17.48 19.28
N TYR A 167 13.30 -16.17 19.47
CA TYR A 167 12.23 -15.29 18.99
C TYR A 167 12.50 -14.80 17.56
N PRO A 168 11.46 -14.46 16.78
CA PRO A 168 11.61 -14.03 15.41
C PRO A 168 12.30 -12.65 15.35
N LYS A 169 13.14 -12.45 14.33
CA LYS A 169 13.82 -11.16 14.09
C LYS A 169 12.90 -10.13 13.47
N PHE A 170 11.96 -10.56 12.64
CA PHE A 170 10.99 -9.68 12.02
C PHE A 170 9.57 -10.18 12.21
N SER A 171 8.60 -9.30 11.98
CA SER A 171 7.19 -9.65 11.93
C SER A 171 6.50 -8.98 10.74
N SER A 172 5.29 -9.41 10.41
CA SER A 172 4.47 -8.86 9.34
C SER A 172 3.02 -8.83 9.78
N ALA A 173 2.32 -7.74 9.47
CA ALA A 173 0.87 -7.61 9.48
C ALA A 173 0.51 -6.38 8.64
N TRP A 174 -0.55 -6.45 7.83
CA TRP A 174 -0.88 -5.31 6.96
C TRP A 174 -1.20 -4.04 7.74
N MET A 175 -1.74 -4.15 8.95
CA MET A 175 -1.87 -3.05 9.91
C MET A 175 -1.45 -3.46 11.33
N ILE A 176 -0.84 -2.53 12.07
CA ILE A 176 -0.43 -2.77 13.47
C ILE A 176 -0.27 -1.47 14.28
N ASP A 177 -0.87 -1.37 15.45
CA ASP A 177 -0.71 -0.16 16.27
C ASP A 177 0.70 0.00 16.87
N VAL A 178 1.07 1.24 17.20
CA VAL A 178 2.37 1.54 17.81
C VAL A 178 2.62 0.90 19.18
N TRP A 179 1.58 0.61 19.97
CA TRP A 179 1.78 -0.07 21.25
C TRP A 179 2.25 -1.51 21.00
N SER A 180 1.61 -2.21 20.05
CA SER A 180 2.00 -3.57 19.64
C SER A 180 3.43 -3.60 19.06
N LEU A 181 3.77 -2.67 18.16
CA LEU A 181 5.13 -2.55 17.59
C LEU A 181 6.20 -2.36 18.68
N LYS A 182 5.95 -1.45 19.62
CA LYS A 182 6.86 -1.21 20.74
C LYS A 182 6.99 -2.43 21.65
N TYR A 183 5.89 -3.12 21.89
CA TYR A 183 5.87 -4.34 22.70
C TYR A 183 6.70 -5.45 22.04
N LEU A 184 6.52 -5.69 20.73
CA LEU A 184 7.31 -6.65 19.93
C LEU A 184 8.82 -6.35 20.01
N LYS A 185 9.23 -5.08 19.79
CA LYS A 185 10.64 -4.69 19.87
C LYS A 185 11.21 -4.86 21.28
N SER A 186 10.53 -4.33 22.28
CA SER A 186 11.07 -4.25 23.66
C SER A 186 11.02 -5.58 24.41
N ARG A 187 10.00 -6.41 24.17
CA ARG A 187 9.82 -7.70 24.86
C ARG A 187 10.48 -8.86 24.13
N TYR A 188 10.36 -8.89 22.79
CA TYR A 188 10.75 -10.03 21.97
C TYR A 188 11.94 -9.76 21.04
N GLY A 189 12.41 -8.52 20.95
CA GLY A 189 13.60 -8.16 20.17
C GLY A 189 13.38 -8.07 18.66
N VAL A 190 12.12 -8.03 18.21
CA VAL A 190 11.75 -7.87 16.79
C VAL A 190 12.36 -6.57 16.24
N SER A 191 13.27 -6.67 15.27
CA SER A 191 14.03 -5.55 14.70
C SER A 191 13.34 -4.88 13.53
N ALA A 192 12.56 -5.62 12.74
CA ALA A 192 11.81 -5.11 11.59
C ALA A 192 10.35 -5.57 11.60
N HIS A 193 9.47 -4.76 11.01
CA HIS A 193 8.07 -5.09 10.82
C HIS A 193 7.61 -4.69 9.42
N GLN A 194 6.96 -5.62 8.71
CA GLN A 194 6.34 -5.34 7.43
C GLN A 194 4.88 -4.91 7.59
N ILE A 195 4.53 -3.79 6.97
CA ILE A 195 3.12 -3.38 6.74
C ILE A 195 2.81 -3.42 5.25
N THR A 196 1.53 -3.24 4.88
CA THR A 196 1.18 -3.11 3.46
C THR A 196 1.70 -1.79 2.88
N ARG A 197 1.76 -1.72 1.55
CA ARG A 197 1.92 -0.51 0.75
C ARG A 197 0.81 0.50 1.04
N GLU A 198 0.89 1.64 0.38
CA GLU A 198 -0.26 2.54 0.40
C GLU A 198 -1.41 1.96 -0.42
N GLN A 199 -2.58 1.92 0.19
CA GLN A 199 -3.82 1.49 -0.43
C GLN A 199 -5.00 2.19 0.26
N PHE A 200 -6.11 2.35 -0.46
CA PHE A 200 -7.28 3.04 0.05
C PHE A 200 -8.53 2.18 -0.11
N GLY A 201 -9.09 1.71 1.01
CA GLY A 201 -10.34 0.96 1.04
C GLY A 201 -10.25 -0.47 0.54
N THR A 202 -9.04 -1.06 0.55
CA THR A 202 -8.75 -2.40 0.02
C THR A 202 -8.61 -3.40 1.16
N ASP A 203 -9.17 -4.61 1.00
CA ASP A 203 -9.10 -5.70 1.98
C ASP A 203 -9.58 -5.32 3.39
N SER A 204 -10.52 -4.37 3.48
CA SER A 204 -11.06 -3.75 4.70
C SER A 204 -10.18 -2.71 5.41
N TYR A 205 -9.08 -2.25 4.79
CA TYR A 205 -8.21 -1.26 5.43
C TYR A 205 -7.61 -0.23 4.48
N THR A 206 -7.18 0.88 5.09
CA THR A 206 -6.57 2.03 4.43
C THR A 206 -5.28 2.40 5.15
N LEU A 207 -4.17 2.45 4.41
CA LEU A 207 -2.91 3.04 4.86
C LEU A 207 -2.52 4.10 3.84
N TYR A 208 -2.60 5.38 4.23
CA TYR A 208 -2.52 6.48 3.29
C TYR A 208 -1.78 7.69 3.85
N GLY A 209 -0.70 8.10 3.19
CA GLY A 209 0.12 9.26 3.52
C GLY A 209 1.42 9.00 4.30
N GLY A 210 1.82 7.73 4.46
CA GLY A 210 3.09 7.36 5.11
C GLY A 210 4.28 7.40 4.13
N PRO A 211 5.52 7.12 4.57
CA PRO A 211 6.66 7.06 3.67
C PRO A 211 6.54 6.01 2.56
N VAL A 212 6.75 6.41 1.31
CA VAL A 212 6.58 5.51 0.17
C VAL A 212 7.89 4.78 -0.11
N HIS A 213 7.79 3.48 -0.38
CA HIS A 213 8.85 2.58 -0.87
C HIS A 213 10.04 2.33 0.08
N TYR A 214 10.74 3.37 0.55
CA TYR A 214 11.93 3.20 1.38
C TYR A 214 11.59 2.83 2.84
N PRO A 215 12.36 1.91 3.46
CA PRO A 215 12.24 1.59 4.87
C PRO A 215 12.49 2.79 5.79
N TYR A 216 11.77 2.84 6.92
CA TYR A 216 11.88 3.94 7.86
C TYR A 216 11.64 3.50 9.30
N TRP A 217 12.25 4.19 10.27
CA TRP A 217 11.87 4.04 11.67
C TRP A 217 10.68 4.97 11.97
N PRO A 218 9.57 4.44 12.49
CA PRO A 218 8.42 5.24 12.83
C PRO A 218 8.59 5.86 14.22
N THR A 219 7.80 6.88 14.51
CA THR A 219 7.69 7.43 15.87
C THR A 219 7.01 6.45 16.83
N VAL A 220 7.22 6.62 18.13
CA VAL A 220 6.51 5.86 19.17
C VAL A 220 5.03 6.20 19.27
N ASN A 221 4.59 7.30 18.64
CA ASN A 221 3.21 7.77 18.73
C ASN A 221 2.40 7.37 17.50
N TRP A 222 3.00 7.22 16.32
CA TRP A 222 2.32 6.69 15.13
C TRP A 222 3.25 6.02 14.11
N ALA A 223 2.88 4.81 13.67
CA ALA A 223 3.60 3.98 12.71
C ALA A 223 3.76 4.63 11.33
N MET A 224 2.85 5.53 10.93
CA MET A 224 2.87 6.19 9.63
C MET A 224 3.73 7.45 9.59
N VAL A 225 4.29 7.86 10.73
CA VAL A 225 5.10 9.08 10.87
C VAL A 225 6.57 8.66 11.02
N PRO A 226 7.47 8.98 10.07
CA PRO A 226 8.88 8.66 10.16
C PRO A 226 9.61 9.55 11.17
N GLN A 227 10.80 9.09 11.58
CA GLN A 227 11.77 9.87 12.33
C GLN A 227 13.19 9.36 12.10
N THR A 228 14.18 10.19 12.42
CA THR A 228 15.60 9.89 12.19
C THR A 228 16.24 9.10 13.33
N ALA A 229 15.83 9.34 14.58
CA ALA A 229 16.59 8.90 15.76
C ALA A 229 15.75 8.05 16.72
N GLN A 230 15.62 6.73 16.46
CA GLN A 230 15.14 5.82 17.52
C GLN A 230 15.48 4.34 17.27
N THR A 231 15.66 3.60 18.38
CA THR A 231 15.85 2.14 18.44
C THR A 231 14.69 1.43 19.15
N GLN A 232 13.68 2.17 19.62
CA GLN A 232 12.56 1.64 20.42
C GLN A 232 11.43 1.06 19.56
N MET A 233 11.40 1.37 18.27
CA MET A 233 10.45 0.84 17.30
C MET A 233 11.21 -0.06 16.31
N PRO A 234 10.58 -1.12 15.78
CA PRO A 234 11.16 -1.87 14.67
C PRO A 234 11.24 -1.00 13.41
N LEU A 235 12.17 -1.32 12.51
CA LEU A 235 12.23 -0.77 11.16
C LEU A 235 10.95 -1.16 10.41
N ILE A 236 10.26 -0.19 9.82
CA ILE A 236 9.10 -0.46 8.98
C ILE A 236 9.56 -0.67 7.54
N VAL A 237 9.15 -1.80 6.95
CA VAL A 237 9.23 -2.08 5.51
C VAL A 237 7.82 -2.22 4.95
N ARG A 238 7.64 -1.94 3.66
CA ARG A 238 6.32 -1.98 3.00
C ARG A 238 6.32 -2.98 1.86
N GLN A 239 5.34 -3.87 1.84
CA GLN A 239 5.08 -4.75 0.69
C GLN A 239 4.05 -4.11 -0.21
N THR A 240 4.28 -3.92 -1.51
CA THR A 240 5.43 -4.32 -2.35
C THR A 240 5.97 -3.10 -3.11
N ILE A 241 6.78 -3.26 -4.16
CA ILE A 241 7.12 -2.15 -5.07
C ILE A 241 5.83 -1.58 -5.65
N MET A 242 5.60 -0.29 -5.44
CA MET A 242 4.46 0.47 -5.97
C MET A 242 4.86 1.16 -7.27
N ASP A 243 3.96 1.25 -8.24
CA ASP A 243 4.14 2.14 -9.38
C ASP A 243 4.20 3.61 -8.90
N PRO A 244 5.30 4.34 -9.14
CA PRO A 244 5.41 5.74 -8.69
C PRO A 244 4.31 6.64 -9.27
N VAL A 245 3.81 6.31 -10.46
CA VAL A 245 2.92 7.11 -11.29
C VAL A 245 1.47 6.74 -11.04
N TYR A 246 1.14 5.45 -11.05
CA TYR A 246 -0.26 5.01 -11.09
C TYR A 246 -0.80 4.40 -9.81
N CYS A 247 0.04 4.07 -8.82
CA CYS A 247 -0.45 3.50 -7.58
C CYS A 247 -1.22 4.52 -6.71
N TYR A 248 -0.95 5.83 -6.86
CA TYR A 248 -1.60 6.86 -6.03
C TYR A 248 -3.08 7.00 -6.36
N GLY A 249 -3.95 6.76 -5.37
CA GLY A 249 -5.39 6.86 -5.55
C GLY A 249 -6.02 5.76 -6.41
N ASP A 250 -5.25 4.74 -6.79
CA ASP A 250 -5.77 3.57 -7.48
C ASP A 250 -6.71 2.78 -6.57
N LYS A 251 -7.81 2.29 -7.15
CA LYS A 251 -8.83 1.45 -6.51
C LYS A 251 -8.88 0.03 -7.08
N THR A 252 -8.10 -0.24 -8.12
CA THR A 252 -7.95 -1.58 -8.68
C THR A 252 -6.89 -2.38 -7.96
N ASP A 253 -6.04 -1.70 -7.20
CA ASP A 253 -4.89 -2.27 -6.50
C ASP A 253 -3.88 -2.92 -7.43
N SER A 254 -3.85 -2.55 -8.71
CA SER A 254 -3.17 -3.30 -9.77
C SER A 254 -1.86 -2.68 -10.27
N TYR A 255 -1.51 -1.49 -9.79
CA TYR A 255 -0.27 -0.78 -10.12
C TYR A 255 0.83 -1.05 -9.10
N THR A 256 1.16 -2.33 -8.95
CA THR A 256 2.14 -2.84 -7.97
C THR A 256 2.92 -4.01 -8.57
N SER A 257 3.99 -4.41 -7.91
CA SER A 257 4.79 -5.58 -8.29
C SER A 257 4.23 -6.92 -7.78
N GLN A 258 3.08 -6.95 -7.13
CA GLN A 258 2.55 -8.20 -6.57
C GLN A 258 1.80 -8.96 -7.69
N PRO A 259 2.15 -10.22 -8.00
CA PRO A 259 1.58 -10.95 -9.13
C PRO A 259 0.05 -10.95 -9.20
N ASN A 260 -0.66 -11.19 -8.10
CA ASN A 260 -2.13 -11.20 -8.09
C ASN A 260 -2.76 -9.83 -8.39
N ASP A 261 -1.99 -8.74 -8.29
CA ASP A 261 -2.46 -7.38 -8.50
C ASP A 261 -2.35 -6.99 -9.99
N TYR A 262 -1.14 -6.97 -10.55
CA TYR A 262 -0.95 -6.48 -11.92
C TYR A 262 -1.46 -7.46 -12.98
N LEU A 263 -1.59 -8.75 -12.69
CA LEU A 263 -2.24 -9.70 -13.61
C LEU A 263 -3.71 -9.33 -13.87
N LEU A 264 -4.37 -8.55 -12.98
CA LEU A 264 -5.72 -8.02 -13.23
C LEU A 264 -5.77 -7.07 -14.44
N ARG A 265 -4.63 -6.44 -14.78
CA ARG A 265 -4.47 -5.59 -15.97
C ARG A 265 -4.06 -6.38 -17.22
N ASN A 266 -3.90 -7.70 -17.12
CA ASN A 266 -3.37 -8.56 -18.19
C ASN A 266 -1.96 -8.16 -18.66
N VAL A 267 -1.14 -7.61 -17.76
CA VAL A 267 0.30 -7.43 -17.98
C VAL A 267 1.07 -8.51 -17.24
N GLY A 268 2.25 -8.87 -17.72
CA GLY A 268 3.09 -9.95 -17.18
C GLY A 268 4.40 -9.45 -16.58
N THR A 269 5.40 -10.33 -16.60
CA THR A 269 6.72 -10.11 -16.00
C THR A 269 7.44 -8.87 -16.54
N GLU A 270 7.13 -8.42 -17.75
CA GLU A 270 7.66 -7.17 -18.32
C GLU A 270 7.27 -5.93 -17.50
N TYR A 271 6.07 -5.90 -16.93
CA TYR A 271 5.66 -4.82 -16.03
C TYR A 271 6.39 -4.90 -14.69
N PHE A 272 6.57 -6.10 -14.16
CA PHE A 272 7.39 -6.31 -12.97
C PHE A 272 8.83 -5.85 -13.20
N GLU A 273 9.46 -6.24 -14.31
CA GLU A 273 10.84 -5.86 -14.65
C GLU A 273 10.98 -4.34 -14.75
N HIS A 274 10.02 -3.65 -15.38
CA HIS A 274 9.97 -2.19 -15.42
C HIS A 274 9.98 -1.58 -14.00
N LEU A 275 9.08 -2.01 -13.12
CA LEU A 275 9.01 -1.50 -11.75
C LEU A 275 10.27 -1.83 -10.94
N PHE A 276 10.80 -3.05 -11.07
CA PHE A 276 11.96 -3.53 -10.33
C PHE A 276 13.23 -2.77 -10.73
N ILE A 277 13.46 -2.58 -12.02
CA ILE A 277 14.60 -1.79 -12.51
C ILE A 277 14.47 -0.33 -12.11
N GLN A 278 13.26 0.25 -12.17
CA GLN A 278 13.05 1.61 -11.66
C GLN A 278 13.32 1.73 -10.17
N ALA A 279 12.87 0.78 -9.33
CA ALA A 279 13.19 0.74 -7.89
C ALA A 279 14.70 0.74 -7.61
N HIS A 280 15.52 0.20 -8.52
CA HIS A 280 16.97 0.23 -8.42
C HIS A 280 17.67 1.41 -9.13
N ASN A 281 16.94 2.25 -9.85
CA ASN A 281 17.43 3.45 -10.53
C ASN A 281 17.02 4.74 -9.77
N GLN A 282 17.48 4.87 -8.53
CA GLN A 282 17.05 5.91 -7.59
C GLN A 282 18.21 6.82 -7.13
N PRO A 283 17.96 8.13 -6.92
CA PRO A 283 18.99 9.10 -6.59
C PRO A 283 19.27 9.19 -5.07
N ASN A 284 19.43 8.04 -4.41
CA ASN A 284 19.66 7.94 -2.97
C ASN A 284 20.97 7.22 -2.65
N PHE A 285 21.36 7.24 -1.36
CA PHE A 285 22.56 6.55 -0.85
C PHE A 285 22.53 5.02 -1.07
N TYR A 286 21.36 4.43 -1.22
CA TYR A 286 21.13 3.04 -1.58
C TYR A 286 19.83 2.93 -2.36
N THR A 287 19.61 1.81 -3.04
CA THR A 287 18.31 1.49 -3.62
C THR A 287 17.72 0.24 -3.00
N PHE A 288 16.40 0.12 -3.06
CA PHE A 288 15.66 -0.86 -2.29
C PHE A 288 14.51 -1.43 -3.11
N ALA A 289 14.28 -2.73 -3.00
CA ALA A 289 13.09 -3.37 -3.52
C ALA A 289 12.64 -4.44 -2.52
N LEU A 290 11.35 -4.51 -2.24
CA LEU A 290 10.76 -5.61 -1.48
C LEU A 290 9.67 -6.24 -2.33
N VAL A 291 9.77 -7.55 -2.52
CA VAL A 291 8.81 -8.39 -3.22
C VAL A 291 8.42 -9.57 -2.34
N GLY A 292 7.29 -10.20 -2.64
CA GLY A 292 6.83 -11.38 -1.92
C GLY A 292 5.45 -11.80 -2.37
N LEU A 293 5.11 -13.05 -2.10
CA LEU A 293 3.79 -13.60 -2.37
C LEU A 293 3.35 -14.57 -1.27
N GLU A 294 2.07 -14.54 -0.92
CA GLU A 294 1.46 -15.49 -0.01
C GLU A 294 1.38 -16.88 -0.67
N ASN A 295 1.69 -17.94 0.07
CA ASN A 295 1.47 -19.32 -0.40
C ASN A 295 -0.02 -19.70 -0.55
N SER A 296 -0.95 -18.81 -0.17
CA SER A 296 -2.39 -18.95 -0.41
C SER A 296 -2.81 -18.43 -1.79
N MET A 297 -1.92 -17.75 -2.52
CA MET A 297 -2.27 -17.16 -3.82
C MET A 297 -2.46 -18.21 -4.91
N PRO A 298 -3.35 -17.95 -5.91
CA PRO A 298 -3.65 -18.89 -6.99
C PRO A 298 -2.42 -19.29 -7.79
N GLU A 299 -2.47 -20.46 -8.44
CA GLU A 299 -1.37 -21.01 -9.24
C GLU A 299 -0.83 -20.02 -10.29
N SER A 300 -1.69 -19.25 -10.96
CA SER A 300 -1.25 -18.24 -11.94
C SER A 300 -0.35 -17.16 -11.31
N ALA A 301 -0.66 -16.72 -10.09
CA ALA A 301 0.16 -15.75 -9.37
C ALA A 301 1.48 -16.39 -8.89
N GLN A 302 1.46 -17.67 -8.51
CA GLN A 302 2.68 -18.41 -8.13
C GLN A 302 3.64 -18.56 -9.32
N GLN A 303 3.14 -18.96 -10.49
CA GLN A 303 3.95 -19.08 -11.70
C GLN A 303 4.57 -17.74 -12.11
N GLU A 304 3.78 -16.67 -12.03
CA GLU A 304 4.27 -15.32 -12.30
C GLU A 304 5.32 -14.89 -11.25
N PHE A 305 5.13 -15.20 -9.97
CA PHE A 305 6.15 -14.97 -8.94
C PHE A 305 7.47 -15.72 -9.24
N PHE A 306 7.41 -16.95 -9.75
CA PHE A 306 8.61 -17.69 -10.14
C PHE A 306 9.36 -17.01 -11.30
N ALA A 307 8.63 -16.40 -12.24
CA ALA A 307 9.23 -15.56 -13.28
C ALA A 307 9.90 -14.31 -12.69
N GLN A 308 9.29 -13.67 -11.68
CA GLN A 308 9.93 -12.56 -10.95
C GLN A 308 11.24 -12.99 -10.27
N LEU A 309 11.26 -14.15 -9.62
CA LEU A 309 12.48 -14.68 -8.99
C LEU A 309 13.62 -14.84 -10.00
N LYS A 310 13.32 -15.31 -11.21
CA LYS A 310 14.31 -15.39 -12.30
C LYS A 310 14.87 -14.01 -12.68
N VAL A 311 14.02 -13.00 -12.82
CA VAL A 311 14.45 -11.61 -13.10
C VAL A 311 15.37 -11.10 -12.00
N ILE A 312 15.04 -11.36 -10.73
CA ILE A 312 15.84 -10.95 -9.58
C ILE A 312 17.20 -11.67 -9.56
N ALA A 313 17.23 -12.96 -9.87
CA ALA A 313 18.46 -13.75 -9.95
C ALA A 313 19.37 -13.26 -11.08
N ASP A 314 18.82 -13.01 -12.27
CA ASP A 314 19.56 -12.44 -13.38
C ASP A 314 20.11 -11.04 -13.00
N TRP A 315 19.30 -10.19 -12.35
CA TRP A 315 19.73 -8.90 -11.85
C TRP A 315 20.86 -8.98 -10.82
N GLN A 316 20.80 -9.93 -9.88
CA GLN A 316 21.84 -10.13 -8.87
C GLN A 316 23.19 -10.46 -9.52
N GLN A 317 23.19 -11.20 -10.62
CA GLN A 317 24.41 -11.57 -11.35
C GLN A 317 25.01 -10.42 -12.19
N LEU A 318 24.19 -9.43 -12.58
CA LEU A 318 24.63 -8.33 -13.47
C LEU A 318 25.54 -7.30 -12.80
N GLY A 319 25.44 -7.10 -11.48
CA GLY A 319 26.12 -6.01 -10.78
C GLY A 319 26.74 -6.43 -9.46
N GLN A 320 28.02 -6.12 -9.24
CA GLN A 320 28.70 -6.44 -7.97
C GLN A 320 28.10 -5.76 -6.74
N SER A 321 27.33 -4.69 -6.92
CA SER A 321 26.61 -3.98 -5.86
C SER A 321 25.15 -4.42 -5.70
N ASN A 322 24.65 -5.31 -6.55
CA ASN A 322 23.30 -5.88 -6.49
C ASN A 322 23.28 -7.01 -5.48
N GLN A 323 22.43 -6.90 -4.46
CA GLN A 323 22.39 -7.83 -3.35
C GLN A 323 20.96 -8.25 -3.08
N VAL A 324 20.73 -9.56 -3.07
CA VAL A 324 19.50 -10.16 -2.53
C VAL A 324 19.84 -10.66 -1.14
N VAL A 325 19.23 -10.06 -0.11
CA VAL A 325 19.61 -10.27 1.30
C VAL A 325 18.41 -10.58 2.17
N SER A 326 18.67 -11.17 3.33
CA SER A 326 17.65 -11.29 4.37
C SER A 326 17.25 -9.91 4.92
N LEU A 327 16.05 -9.83 5.51
CA LEU A 327 15.58 -8.59 6.14
C LEU A 327 16.42 -8.25 7.38
N ASP A 328 16.95 -9.23 8.10
CA ASP A 328 17.82 -9.00 9.26
C ASP A 328 19.19 -8.41 8.82
N GLU A 329 19.80 -8.97 7.77
CA GLU A 329 21.06 -8.43 7.21
C GLU A 329 20.87 -6.99 6.71
N PHE A 330 19.76 -6.72 6.01
CA PHE A 330 19.44 -5.36 5.57
C PHE A 330 19.19 -4.41 6.75
N GLU A 331 18.44 -4.81 7.78
CA GLU A 331 18.20 -3.97 8.96
C GLU A 331 19.51 -3.64 9.69
N VAL A 332 20.39 -4.64 9.87
CA VAL A 332 21.70 -4.46 10.48
C VAL A 332 22.57 -3.51 9.64
N TRP A 333 22.61 -3.70 8.32
CA TRP A 333 23.33 -2.81 7.41
C TRP A 333 22.80 -1.39 7.48
N LEU A 334 21.48 -1.23 7.39
CA LEU A 334 20.82 0.07 7.41
C LEU A 334 21.10 0.76 8.74
N ASN A 335 20.98 0.04 9.86
CA ASN A 335 21.22 0.57 11.20
C ASN A 335 22.68 1.02 11.40
N ASN A 336 23.65 0.27 10.89
CA ASN A 336 25.08 0.62 10.95
C ASN A 336 25.44 1.83 10.06
N ASN A 337 24.65 2.10 9.02
CA ASN A 337 24.87 3.20 8.08
C ASN A 337 23.98 4.42 8.32
N ARG A 338 23.22 4.49 9.43
CA ARG A 338 22.26 5.58 9.73
C ARG A 338 22.84 6.98 9.69
N ILE A 339 24.10 7.16 10.10
CA ILE A 339 24.78 8.48 10.09
C ILE A 339 25.02 8.96 8.65
N ASN A 340 25.15 8.03 7.71
CA ASN A 340 25.33 8.32 6.28
C ASN A 340 24.00 8.43 5.54
N GLN A 341 22.87 8.19 6.20
CA GLN A 341 21.56 8.31 5.57
C GLN A 341 21.17 9.77 5.43
N ASP A 342 20.85 10.15 4.21
CA ASP A 342 20.18 11.39 3.94
C ASP A 342 18.83 11.41 4.65
N LYS A 343 18.49 12.55 5.24
CA LYS A 343 17.16 12.79 5.82
C LYS A 343 16.09 13.06 4.77
N LEU A 344 16.41 12.83 3.50
CA LEU A 344 15.53 12.99 2.36
C LEU A 344 15.73 11.79 1.45
N THR A 345 14.66 11.03 1.21
CA THR A 345 14.62 9.94 0.22
C THR A 345 13.72 10.33 -0.93
N VAL A 346 14.11 9.94 -2.14
CA VAL A 346 13.30 10.11 -3.37
C VAL A 346 12.96 8.76 -3.95
N TYR A 347 11.68 8.48 -4.20
CA TYR A 347 11.25 7.36 -5.03
C TYR A 347 10.60 7.89 -6.30
N GLN A 348 11.30 7.74 -7.42
CA GLN A 348 10.91 8.30 -8.72
C GLN A 348 10.67 7.24 -9.77
N GLY A 349 9.85 7.55 -10.76
CA GLY A 349 9.71 6.74 -11.96
C GLY A 349 8.82 7.39 -13.01
N GLU A 350 8.67 6.67 -14.10
CA GLU A 350 7.86 7.00 -15.27
C GLU A 350 6.96 5.83 -15.65
N SER A 351 5.86 6.13 -16.35
CA SER A 351 4.96 5.12 -16.90
C SER A 351 5.71 4.20 -17.85
N GLN A 352 5.32 2.92 -17.88
CA GLN A 352 5.83 1.95 -18.84
C GLN A 352 5.40 2.29 -20.28
N THR A 353 4.25 2.95 -20.43
CA THR A 353 3.59 3.19 -21.72
C THR A 353 3.71 4.65 -22.19
N ASP A 354 3.92 5.60 -21.28
CA ASP A 354 4.06 7.03 -21.59
C ASP A 354 5.20 7.71 -20.82
N SER A 355 6.32 7.97 -21.49
CA SER A 355 7.47 8.66 -20.89
C SER A 355 7.21 10.13 -20.53
N GLY A 356 6.08 10.70 -20.96
CA GLY A 356 5.58 12.01 -20.51
C GLY A 356 4.95 12.00 -19.12
N GLU A 357 4.66 10.81 -18.57
CA GLU A 357 4.00 10.62 -17.29
C GLU A 357 5.01 10.15 -16.23
N LYS A 358 5.44 11.08 -15.36
CA LYS A 358 6.45 10.81 -14.32
C LYS A 358 6.02 11.29 -12.95
N ALA A 359 6.56 10.67 -11.90
CA ALA A 359 6.32 11.05 -10.52
C ALA A 359 7.58 10.94 -9.65
N TRP A 360 7.67 11.82 -8.65
CA TRP A 360 8.71 11.85 -7.62
C TRP A 360 8.07 11.92 -6.25
N TRP A 361 8.21 10.85 -5.48
CA TRP A 361 7.84 10.79 -4.07
C TRP A 361 9.02 11.24 -3.22
N ILE A 362 8.86 12.34 -2.50
CA ILE A 362 9.89 12.91 -1.64
C ILE A 362 9.45 12.72 -0.20
N ASN A 363 10.28 12.04 0.59
CA ASN A 363 10.03 11.78 1.99
C ASN A 363 11.14 12.35 2.85
N THR A 364 10.75 13.14 3.85
CA THR A 364 11.60 13.66 4.91
C THR A 364 11.00 13.30 6.28
N PRO A 365 11.72 13.50 7.39
CA PRO A 365 11.16 13.39 8.74
C PRO A 365 10.07 14.43 9.06
N GLN A 366 9.97 15.51 8.29
CA GLN A 366 9.09 16.65 8.52
C GLN A 366 7.88 16.65 7.59
N TYR A 367 8.01 16.11 6.38
CA TYR A 367 6.94 16.09 5.41
C TYR A 367 7.10 15.01 4.33
N ARG A 368 6.01 14.80 3.59
CA ARG A 368 6.01 14.11 2.30
C ARG A 368 5.46 15.04 1.24
N ALA A 369 6.06 14.97 0.05
CA ALA A 369 5.51 15.60 -1.14
C ALA A 369 5.55 14.62 -2.32
N ARG A 370 4.56 14.73 -3.21
CA ARG A 370 4.59 14.10 -4.52
C ARG A 370 4.61 15.18 -5.58
N ILE A 371 5.63 15.16 -6.43
CA ILE A 371 5.72 15.99 -7.63
C ILE A 371 5.38 15.11 -8.84
N ARG A 372 4.49 15.58 -9.71
CA ARG A 372 3.96 14.84 -10.85
C ARG A 372 4.15 15.66 -12.12
N LEU A 373 4.74 15.05 -13.15
CA LEU A 373 4.74 15.57 -14.52
C LEU A 373 3.67 14.81 -15.30
N SER A 374 2.58 15.48 -15.67
CA SER A 374 1.50 14.88 -16.46
C SER A 374 0.99 15.87 -17.49
N ALA A 375 0.75 15.42 -18.72
CA ALA A 375 0.33 16.26 -19.85
C ALA A 375 1.17 17.55 -20.03
N GLY A 376 2.50 17.44 -19.84
CA GLY A 376 3.44 18.57 -19.97
C GLY A 376 3.37 19.60 -18.83
N GLN A 377 2.68 19.30 -17.73
CA GLN A 377 2.60 20.16 -16.55
C GLN A 377 3.25 19.49 -15.34
N LEU A 378 4.15 20.23 -14.67
CA LEU A 378 4.75 19.83 -13.40
C LEU A 378 3.94 20.43 -12.25
N ALA A 379 3.51 19.60 -11.30
CA ALA A 379 2.72 20.04 -10.17
C ALA A 379 3.01 19.21 -8.90
N ILE A 380 2.77 19.80 -7.73
CA ILE A 380 2.65 19.03 -6.48
C ILE A 380 1.24 18.43 -6.44
N THR A 381 1.12 17.12 -6.19
CA THR A 381 -0.16 16.40 -6.16
C THR A 381 -0.45 15.66 -4.84
N ASP A 382 0.53 15.57 -3.95
CA ASP A 382 0.35 15.17 -2.55
C ASP A 382 1.28 16.00 -1.68
N LEU A 383 0.78 16.48 -0.55
CA LEU A 383 1.57 17.26 0.40
C LEU A 383 1.07 17.01 1.82
N ARG A 384 1.93 16.44 2.67
CA ARG A 384 1.60 16.03 4.04
C ARG A 384 2.71 16.39 5.01
N LEU A 385 2.35 16.64 6.26
CA LEU A 385 3.33 16.87 7.33
C LEU A 385 3.45 15.68 8.26
N TYR A 386 4.66 15.52 8.77
CA TYR A 386 5.00 14.58 9.81
C TYR A 386 5.31 15.34 11.08
N ASN A 387 4.68 14.91 12.17
CA ASN A 387 4.97 15.41 13.50
C ASN A 387 4.93 14.25 14.48
N ALA A 388 6.00 14.09 15.25
CA ALA A 388 6.10 13.03 16.25
C ALA A 388 5.05 13.12 17.37
N SER A 389 4.37 14.25 17.56
CA SER A 389 3.25 14.37 18.49
C SER A 389 1.94 13.79 17.95
N MET A 390 1.86 13.46 16.66
CA MET A 390 0.68 12.82 16.09
C MET A 390 0.51 11.42 16.68
N THR A 391 -0.70 11.12 17.15
CA THR A 391 -1.02 9.87 17.82
C THR A 391 -1.72 8.91 16.85
N ASP A 392 -1.36 7.63 16.91
CA ASP A 392 -1.99 6.52 16.18
C ASP A 392 -3.48 6.43 16.57
N PRO A 393 -4.42 6.39 15.61
CA PRO A 393 -5.84 6.29 15.93
C PRO A 393 -6.18 5.02 16.72
N TYR A 394 -5.42 3.94 16.56
CA TYR A 394 -5.66 2.66 17.24
C TYR A 394 -4.82 2.48 18.50
N LEU A 395 -4.17 3.55 18.99
CA LEU A 395 -3.48 3.51 20.28
C LEU A 395 -4.46 3.18 21.41
N LYS A 396 -5.62 3.84 21.44
CA LYS A 396 -6.66 3.65 22.48
C LYS A 396 -7.95 3.03 21.94
N SER A 397 -8.20 3.16 20.65
CA SER A 397 -9.41 2.66 20.00
C SER A 397 -9.16 1.30 19.34
N GLN A 398 -10.26 0.59 19.08
CA GLN A 398 -10.28 -0.62 18.28
C GLN A 398 -10.78 -0.30 16.87
N ALA A 399 -10.32 -1.04 15.87
CA ALA A 399 -10.97 -1.05 14.57
C ALA A 399 -12.31 -1.79 14.67
N SER A 400 -13.31 -1.32 13.93
CA SER A 400 -14.64 -1.92 13.81
C SER A 400 -14.97 -2.01 12.33
N SER A 401 -15.08 -3.24 11.82
CA SER A 401 -15.08 -3.60 10.40
C SER A 401 -13.82 -3.14 9.64
N LEU A 402 -13.68 -1.84 9.40
CA LEU A 402 -12.61 -1.25 8.60
C LEU A 402 -11.48 -0.62 9.43
N GLY A 403 -10.24 -0.73 8.93
CA GLY A 403 -9.05 -0.07 9.49
C GLY A 403 -8.66 1.20 8.72
N TRP A 404 -8.36 2.30 9.41
CA TRP A 404 -8.05 3.60 8.80
C TRP A 404 -6.79 4.23 9.41
N TRP A 405 -5.75 4.30 8.58
CA TRP A 405 -4.55 5.10 8.82
C TRP A 405 -4.41 6.13 7.70
N ILE A 406 -5.10 7.27 7.86
CA ILE A 406 -4.94 8.40 6.95
C ILE A 406 -4.10 9.47 7.65
N VAL A 407 -2.86 9.64 7.19
CA VAL A 407 -2.03 10.77 7.59
C VAL A 407 -2.69 12.05 7.08
N PRO A 408 -2.92 13.03 7.94
CA PRO A 408 -3.49 14.30 7.54
C PRO A 408 -2.66 15.02 6.47
N PHE A 409 -3.31 15.82 5.65
CA PHE A 409 -2.75 16.31 4.38
C PHE A 409 -3.16 17.76 4.13
N VAL A 410 -2.28 18.49 3.46
CA VAL A 410 -2.49 19.84 2.93
C VAL A 410 -3.01 19.76 1.49
N LEU A 411 -2.56 18.76 0.75
CA LEU A 411 -3.00 18.47 -0.60
C LEU A 411 -3.06 16.96 -0.81
N ASP A 412 -4.14 16.52 -1.44
CA ASP A 412 -4.31 15.14 -1.89
C ASP A 412 -5.12 15.15 -3.19
N SER A 413 -4.42 15.08 -4.33
CA SER A 413 -5.06 15.11 -5.66
C SER A 413 -5.96 13.91 -5.94
N SER A 414 -5.83 12.82 -5.17
CA SER A 414 -6.62 11.61 -5.38
C SER A 414 -8.02 11.69 -4.78
N ARG A 415 -8.22 12.59 -3.81
CA ARG A 415 -9.48 12.79 -3.11
C ARG A 415 -10.15 14.07 -3.57
N MET A 416 -11.14 13.91 -4.43
CA MET A 416 -11.88 15.02 -5.01
C MET A 416 -13.37 14.89 -4.77
N ARG A 417 -14.02 16.00 -4.41
CA ARG A 417 -15.47 16.08 -4.42
C ARG A 417 -15.94 16.55 -5.79
N VAL A 418 -16.57 15.65 -6.53
CA VAL A 418 -17.29 16.02 -7.76
C VAL A 418 -18.77 16.11 -7.45
N GLY A 419 -19.33 17.32 -7.38
CA GLY A 419 -20.74 17.53 -7.06
C GLY A 419 -21.13 17.07 -5.63
N GLU A 420 -22.20 16.28 -5.51
CA GLU A 420 -22.68 15.72 -4.24
C GLU A 420 -21.98 14.40 -3.84
N SER A 421 -20.93 13.98 -4.56
CA SER A 421 -20.24 12.71 -4.28
C SER A 421 -19.56 12.63 -2.91
N ASP A 422 -19.51 11.40 -2.39
CA ASP A 422 -18.94 11.00 -1.10
C ASP A 422 -17.42 11.22 -1.06
N TRP A 423 -16.89 11.69 0.08
CA TRP A 423 -15.47 11.91 0.38
C TRP A 423 -14.61 10.65 0.24
N LEU A 424 -15.25 9.49 0.32
CA LEU A 424 -14.65 8.19 0.11
C LEU A 424 -14.32 7.91 -1.37
N ASN A 425 -14.71 8.78 -2.30
CA ASN A 425 -14.38 8.61 -3.70
C ASN A 425 -12.93 9.05 -4.01
N VAL A 426 -12.00 8.12 -3.80
CA VAL A 426 -10.61 8.23 -4.27
C VAL A 426 -10.52 7.85 -5.74
N SER A 427 -9.66 8.50 -6.51
CA SER A 427 -9.31 8.08 -7.86
C SER A 427 -7.88 8.49 -8.14
N ASN A 428 -7.20 7.78 -9.05
CA ASN A 428 -5.87 8.17 -9.49
C ASN A 428 -5.87 9.61 -10.03
N ASP A 429 -4.76 10.33 -9.92
CA ASP A 429 -4.63 11.75 -10.31
C ASP A 429 -4.18 11.99 -11.76
N TYR A 430 -4.27 10.97 -12.63
CA TYR A 430 -3.97 11.10 -14.06
C TYR A 430 -4.82 12.17 -14.74
N GLN A 431 -4.20 12.91 -15.67
CA GLN A 431 -4.86 13.97 -16.44
C GLN A 431 -5.24 13.50 -17.84
N LEU A 432 -4.38 12.70 -18.47
CA LEU A 432 -4.64 12.14 -19.79
C LEU A 432 -5.75 11.10 -19.70
N HIS A 433 -6.73 11.15 -20.60
CA HIS A 433 -7.85 10.20 -20.64
C HIS A 433 -8.72 10.17 -19.37
N ARG A 434 -8.66 11.20 -18.52
CA ARG A 434 -9.50 11.32 -17.32
C ARG A 434 -10.98 11.40 -17.66
N PRO A 435 -11.83 10.50 -17.11
CA PRO A 435 -13.27 10.61 -17.22
C PRO A 435 -13.76 11.96 -16.69
N VAL A 436 -14.64 12.62 -17.44
CA VAL A 436 -15.11 13.98 -17.14
C VAL A 436 -15.84 14.02 -15.79
N GLU A 437 -16.53 12.94 -15.43
CA GLU A 437 -17.22 12.74 -14.16
C GLU A 437 -16.30 12.70 -12.94
N LEU A 438 -14.99 12.49 -13.13
CA LEU A 438 -14.02 12.53 -12.03
C LEU A 438 -13.48 13.94 -11.78
N GLY A 439 -13.85 14.95 -12.59
CA GLY A 439 -13.37 16.32 -12.46
C GLY A 439 -11.85 16.47 -12.67
N MET A 440 -11.29 17.67 -12.53
CA MET A 440 -9.83 17.88 -12.66
C MET A 440 -9.12 17.76 -11.30
N PRO A 441 -8.06 16.94 -11.18
CA PRO A 441 -7.28 16.78 -9.94
C PRO A 441 -6.85 18.12 -9.33
N THR A 442 -7.11 18.31 -8.03
CA THR A 442 -6.61 19.47 -7.28
C THR A 442 -5.09 19.38 -7.19
N LYS A 443 -4.34 20.42 -7.54
CA LYS A 443 -2.87 20.38 -7.58
C LYS A 443 -2.26 21.77 -7.43
N LEU A 444 -0.99 21.85 -7.02
CA LEU A 444 -0.22 23.09 -7.03
C LEU A 444 0.67 23.10 -8.28
N VAL A 445 0.28 23.88 -9.29
CA VAL A 445 1.03 23.95 -10.55
C VAL A 445 2.34 24.69 -10.32
N ILE A 446 3.44 24.01 -10.60
CA ILE A 446 4.80 24.56 -10.55
C ILE A 446 5.13 25.18 -11.90
N GLN A 447 4.93 24.42 -12.98
CA GLN A 447 5.26 24.87 -14.33
C GLN A 447 4.34 24.22 -15.37
N ASN A 448 3.95 25.02 -16.37
CA ASN A 448 3.27 24.55 -17.58
C ASN A 448 4.27 24.41 -18.73
N GLN A 449 3.96 23.55 -19.71
CA GLN A 449 4.74 23.38 -20.94
C GLN A 449 6.22 23.05 -20.64
N VAL A 450 6.42 22.06 -19.77
CA VAL A 450 7.75 21.53 -19.46
C VAL A 450 8.36 20.92 -20.74
N MET A 451 9.59 21.31 -21.07
CA MET A 451 10.23 20.95 -22.33
C MET A 451 11.28 19.85 -22.15
N ASP A 452 12.13 19.97 -21.13
CA ASP A 452 13.21 19.02 -20.85
C ASP A 452 13.50 18.97 -19.34
N LEU A 453 12.77 18.08 -18.65
CA LEU A 453 12.86 17.95 -17.20
C LEU A 453 13.92 16.94 -16.80
N TRP A 454 14.90 17.39 -16.01
CA TRP A 454 15.86 16.51 -15.34
C TRP A 454 16.00 16.88 -13.86
N THR A 455 16.52 15.93 -13.09
CA THR A 455 16.69 16.09 -11.65
C THR A 455 18.11 15.80 -11.22
N ALA A 456 18.55 16.42 -10.13
CA ALA A 456 19.84 16.15 -9.54
C ALA A 456 19.83 16.33 -8.02
N ARG A 457 20.61 15.50 -7.32
CA ARG A 457 20.88 15.66 -5.90
C ARG A 457 22.17 16.47 -5.72
N VAL A 458 22.09 17.59 -5.01
CA VAL A 458 23.22 18.51 -4.73
C VAL A 458 23.11 19.01 -3.29
N ASP A 459 24.15 18.85 -2.48
CA ASP A 459 24.23 19.38 -1.10
C ASP A 459 22.99 19.10 -0.22
N GLN A 460 22.58 17.82 -0.12
CA GLN A 460 21.37 17.35 0.60
C GLN A 460 20.03 17.85 0.04
N LYS A 461 20.05 18.54 -1.11
CA LYS A 461 18.85 18.98 -1.82
C LYS A 461 18.58 18.10 -3.03
N PHE A 462 17.31 17.97 -3.38
CA PHE A 462 16.87 17.39 -4.64
C PHE A 462 16.28 18.50 -5.52
N ASN A 463 16.89 18.70 -6.67
CA ASN A 463 16.63 19.81 -7.56
C ASN A 463 15.98 19.33 -8.85
N PHE A 464 15.04 20.13 -9.37
CA PHE A 464 14.37 19.95 -10.64
C PHE A 464 14.76 21.09 -11.56
N TYR A 465 15.15 20.74 -12.77
CA TYR A 465 15.53 21.68 -13.81
C TYR A 465 14.67 21.44 -15.03
N ASP A 466 14.12 22.52 -15.60
CA ASP A 466 13.60 22.49 -16.97
C ASP A 466 14.61 23.22 -17.85
N GLN A 467 15.15 22.50 -18.82
CA GLN A 467 16.36 22.91 -19.56
C GLN A 467 17.50 23.21 -18.57
N ASP A 468 18.01 24.45 -18.50
CA ASP A 468 19.08 24.82 -17.56
C ASP A 468 18.58 25.63 -16.34
N LYS A 469 17.25 25.81 -16.21
CA LYS A 469 16.67 26.64 -15.17
C LYS A 469 16.23 25.77 -13.98
N LEU A 470 16.74 26.08 -12.78
CA LEU A 470 16.25 25.51 -11.53
C LEU A 470 14.82 26.00 -11.27
N ILE A 471 13.86 25.08 -11.20
CA ILE A 471 12.43 25.39 -11.02
C ILE A 471 11.89 24.91 -9.67
N VAL A 472 12.50 23.87 -9.10
CA VAL A 472 12.19 23.38 -7.75
C VAL A 472 13.46 22.91 -7.06
N SER A 473 13.60 23.23 -5.78
CA SER A 473 14.64 22.69 -4.91
C SER A 473 14.00 22.23 -3.59
N VAL A 474 14.27 20.99 -3.21
CA VAL A 474 13.63 20.33 -2.07
C VAL A 474 14.68 19.87 -1.08
N ASP A 475 14.50 20.18 0.21
CA ASP A 475 15.38 19.74 1.30
C ASP A 475 14.60 19.19 2.51
N GLU A 476 15.29 18.86 3.60
CA GLU A 476 14.67 18.28 4.82
C GLU A 476 13.44 19.08 5.29
N ASN A 477 13.44 20.41 5.16
CA ASN A 477 12.45 21.29 5.79
C ASN A 477 11.61 22.11 4.81
N THR A 478 12.08 22.29 3.57
CA THR A 478 11.51 23.26 2.64
C THR A 478 11.36 22.75 1.22
N ILE A 479 10.37 23.31 0.52
CA ILE A 479 10.21 23.21 -0.93
C ILE A 479 10.34 24.63 -1.48
N THR A 480 11.38 24.90 -2.26
CA THR A 480 11.60 26.20 -2.91
C THR A 480 11.24 26.09 -4.38
N THR A 481 10.45 27.03 -4.89
CA THR A 481 10.10 27.14 -6.31
C THR A 481 10.73 28.39 -6.93
N ASP A 482 10.66 28.54 -8.24
CA ASP A 482 11.11 29.74 -8.96
C ASP A 482 10.06 30.85 -9.05
N GLN A 483 8.83 30.54 -8.64
CA GLN A 483 7.71 31.45 -8.54
C GLN A 483 6.81 31.08 -7.36
N PRO A 484 6.09 32.05 -6.74
CA PRO A 484 5.08 31.76 -5.72
C PRO A 484 4.07 30.72 -6.23
N LEU A 485 3.76 29.73 -5.40
CA LEU A 485 2.66 28.80 -5.69
C LEU A 485 1.34 29.44 -5.24
N ASP A 486 0.29 29.21 -6.00
CA ASP A 486 -1.08 29.52 -5.58
C ASP A 486 -1.52 28.44 -4.59
N LEU A 487 -1.00 28.53 -3.36
CA LEU A 487 -1.51 27.72 -2.27
C LEU A 487 -3.03 27.97 -2.16
N PRO A 488 -3.83 26.93 -1.89
CA PRO A 488 -5.25 27.08 -1.64
C PRO A 488 -5.47 27.82 -0.31
N VAL A 489 -5.27 29.12 -0.33
CA VAL A 489 -5.53 30.07 0.75
C VAL A 489 -6.47 31.09 0.12
N ASP A 490 -7.74 31.10 0.53
CA ASP A 490 -8.73 32.14 0.23
C ASP A 490 -9.50 32.18 -1.11
N SER A 491 -9.88 31.07 -1.77
CA SER A 491 -10.89 31.18 -2.84
C SER A 491 -12.01 30.12 -2.83
N ASP A 492 -13.25 30.61 -2.76
CA ASP A 492 -14.55 30.00 -2.54
C ASP A 492 -15.02 28.86 -3.49
N SER A 493 -14.14 28.12 -4.17
CA SER A 493 -14.63 27.04 -5.02
C SER A 493 -13.64 25.88 -5.16
N LEU A 494 -14.09 24.71 -4.69
CA LEU A 494 -13.68 23.35 -5.09
C LEU A 494 -12.61 22.62 -4.25
N ASN A 495 -12.02 23.23 -3.21
CA ASN A 495 -11.13 22.50 -2.30
C ASN A 495 -11.70 22.38 -0.87
N PRO A 496 -12.12 21.17 -0.44
CA PRO A 496 -12.74 20.95 0.87
C PRO A 496 -11.76 20.93 2.05
N ILE A 497 -10.46 21.03 1.76
CA ILE A 497 -9.44 21.36 2.76
C ILE A 497 -9.66 22.80 3.30
N GLN A 498 -10.56 23.60 2.71
CA GLN A 498 -10.98 24.90 3.24
C GLN A 498 -11.74 24.83 4.58
N ASN A 499 -12.41 23.70 4.91
CA ASN A 499 -13.08 23.54 6.21
C ASN A 499 -12.17 22.97 7.29
N LEU A 500 -11.03 22.44 6.88
CA LEU A 500 -9.90 22.15 7.73
C LEU A 500 -9.22 23.49 8.04
N LYS A 501 -9.85 24.33 8.90
CA LYS A 501 -9.26 25.59 9.39
C LYS A 501 -8.03 25.28 10.24
N TRP A 502 -6.93 25.00 9.58
CA TRP A 502 -5.60 24.83 10.15
C TRP A 502 -4.91 26.16 10.36
N ASP A 503 -5.65 27.27 10.36
CA ASP A 503 -5.15 28.63 10.56
C ASP A 503 -4.22 28.66 11.78
N ASN A 504 -2.91 28.65 11.50
CA ASN A 504 -1.82 28.59 12.48
C ASN A 504 -1.69 27.31 13.33
N LEU A 505 -2.15 26.14 12.89
CA LEU A 505 -2.02 24.88 13.66
C LEU A 505 -0.98 23.92 13.08
N TRP A 506 -0.95 23.74 11.77
CA TRP A 506 0.11 23.04 11.06
C TRP A 506 0.04 23.42 9.58
N GLY A 507 1.02 23.06 8.76
CA GLY A 507 0.93 23.29 7.32
C GLY A 507 2.25 23.69 6.71
N PHE A 508 2.15 24.32 5.54
CA PHE A 508 3.26 25.01 4.91
C PHE A 508 2.99 26.50 4.94
N ARG A 509 3.96 27.28 5.40
CA ARG A 509 3.92 28.75 5.29
C ARG A 509 4.72 29.14 4.06
N GLN A 510 4.17 30.02 3.25
CA GLN A 510 4.88 30.55 2.08
C GLN A 510 5.61 31.83 2.45
N VAL A 511 6.94 31.79 2.40
CA VAL A 511 7.84 32.93 2.61
C VAL A 511 8.53 33.23 1.28
N GLY A 512 7.93 34.11 0.49
CA GLY A 512 8.39 34.38 -0.88
C GLY A 512 8.17 33.15 -1.77
N TRP A 513 9.26 32.51 -2.18
CA TRP A 513 9.25 31.31 -3.03
C TRP A 513 9.52 30.01 -2.25
N VAL A 514 9.58 30.10 -0.93
CA VAL A 514 9.88 28.97 -0.05
C VAL A 514 8.60 28.55 0.66
N LEU A 515 8.22 27.28 0.51
CA LEU A 515 7.25 26.60 1.37
C LEU A 515 8.00 25.98 2.55
N GLU A 516 7.77 26.51 3.75
CA GLU A 516 8.37 26.00 4.98
C GLU A 516 7.33 25.21 5.77
N ALA A 517 7.67 23.95 6.09
CA ALA A 517 6.86 23.14 6.97
C ALA A 517 6.80 23.76 8.38
N PHE A 518 5.60 23.88 8.96
CA PHE A 518 5.42 24.29 10.34
C PHE A 518 4.40 23.42 11.05
N THR A 519 4.60 23.23 12.35
CA THR A 519 3.67 22.52 13.21
C THR A 519 3.55 23.26 14.54
N ASN A 520 2.32 23.51 14.96
CA ASN A 520 1.98 23.95 16.30
C ASN A 520 1.30 22.78 17.03
N PRO A 521 1.11 22.86 18.36
CA PRO A 521 0.41 21.81 19.09
C PRO A 521 -1.01 21.63 18.55
N VAL A 522 -1.29 20.44 18.00
CA VAL A 522 -2.60 20.05 17.47
C VAL A 522 -3.19 18.94 18.34
N ASN A 523 -4.44 19.10 18.75
CA ASN A 523 -5.22 17.98 19.28
C ASN A 523 -5.74 17.13 18.10
N LEU A 524 -4.94 16.15 17.68
CA LEU A 524 -5.25 15.34 16.51
C LEU A 524 -6.51 14.48 16.70
N ASP A 525 -6.83 14.10 17.94
CA ASP A 525 -8.06 13.37 18.24
C ASP A 525 -9.29 14.24 17.95
N GLN A 526 -9.26 15.51 18.35
CA GLN A 526 -10.34 16.46 18.02
C GLN A 526 -10.47 16.65 16.51
N VAL A 527 -9.36 16.81 15.79
CA VAL A 527 -9.39 16.98 14.33
C VAL A 527 -10.01 15.76 13.66
N ARG A 528 -9.63 14.55 14.06
CA ARG A 528 -10.23 13.32 13.51
C ARG A 528 -11.72 13.23 13.80
N GLN A 529 -12.19 13.73 14.94
CA GLN A 529 -13.61 13.81 15.24
C GLN A 529 -14.32 14.85 14.37
N ASP A 530 -13.78 16.06 14.29
CA ASP A 530 -14.36 17.16 13.50
C ASP A 530 -14.37 16.85 12.00
N GLN A 531 -13.46 15.98 11.54
CA GLN A 531 -13.19 15.69 10.13
C GLN A 531 -13.22 14.19 9.87
N LYS A 532 -14.10 13.49 10.61
CA LYS A 532 -14.23 12.03 10.58
C LYS A 532 -14.43 11.52 9.17
N GLN A 533 -15.31 12.14 8.38
CA GLN A 533 -15.56 11.77 6.98
C GLN A 533 -14.31 11.82 6.07
N LEU A 534 -13.28 12.58 6.43
CA LEU A 534 -12.09 12.78 5.60
C LEU A 534 -10.87 12.00 6.10
N LEU A 535 -10.68 11.96 7.42
CA LEU A 535 -9.48 11.39 8.05
C LEU A 535 -9.74 10.06 8.76
N PHE A 536 -11.00 9.76 9.05
CA PHE A 536 -11.37 8.53 9.75
C PHE A 536 -12.79 8.09 9.35
N PRO A 537 -13.05 7.80 8.07
CA PRO A 537 -14.39 7.55 7.53
C PRO A 537 -14.89 6.15 7.88
N GLN A 538 -14.63 5.73 9.11
CA GLN A 538 -15.11 4.49 9.66
C GLN A 538 -16.62 4.58 9.82
N VAL A 539 -17.31 3.64 9.16
CA VAL A 539 -18.75 3.44 9.34
C VAL A 539 -18.95 2.86 10.74
N GLU A 540 -19.84 3.49 11.51
CA GLU A 540 -20.16 3.07 12.87
C GLU A 540 -21.65 2.71 12.97
N PHE A 541 -21.99 1.94 13.99
CA PHE A 541 -23.39 1.77 14.37
C PHE A 541 -23.90 3.08 14.97
N ASP A 542 -24.93 3.66 14.36
CA ASP A 542 -25.52 4.94 14.77
C ASP A 542 -27.03 4.91 14.48
N PRO A 543 -27.88 5.74 15.13
CA PRO A 543 -29.29 5.81 14.79
C PRO A 543 -29.51 6.30 13.36
N LEU A 544 -30.40 5.62 12.64
CA LEU A 544 -30.82 6.01 11.31
C LEU A 544 -31.64 7.31 11.32
N ASP A 545 -31.34 8.22 10.39
CA ASP A 545 -32.18 9.36 10.05
C ASP A 545 -32.93 9.11 8.74
N ALA A 546 -34.26 9.17 8.82
CA ALA A 546 -35.15 8.88 7.70
C ALA A 546 -35.10 9.93 6.58
N LYS A 547 -34.62 11.14 6.83
CA LYS A 547 -34.59 12.22 5.82
C LYS A 547 -33.34 12.15 4.96
N THR A 548 -32.22 11.73 5.53
CA THR A 548 -30.95 11.61 4.81
C THR A 548 -30.76 10.23 4.19
N SER A 549 -31.36 9.19 4.76
CA SER A 549 -31.36 7.83 4.20
C SER A 549 -32.17 7.74 2.91
N TYR A 550 -31.77 6.87 1.99
CA TYR A 550 -32.49 6.69 0.72
C TYR A 550 -32.39 5.27 0.16
N LEU A 551 -33.33 4.92 -0.72
CA LEU A 551 -33.36 3.66 -1.46
C LEU A 551 -33.00 3.90 -2.92
N TYR A 552 -31.87 3.35 -3.36
CA TYR A 552 -31.43 3.38 -4.75
C TYR A 552 -31.94 2.15 -5.51
N VAL A 553 -32.40 2.38 -6.74
CA VAL A 553 -32.94 1.33 -7.60
C VAL A 553 -31.88 0.95 -8.64
N ASN A 554 -31.06 -0.05 -8.33
CA ASN A 554 -30.03 -0.53 -9.25
C ASN A 554 -30.66 -1.15 -10.52
N ASN A 555 -31.68 -1.99 -10.34
CA ASN A 555 -32.56 -2.38 -11.44
C ASN A 555 -33.96 -2.75 -10.92
N ALA A 556 -34.99 -2.07 -11.43
CA ALA A 556 -36.39 -2.40 -11.16
C ALA A 556 -36.95 -3.52 -12.07
N LEU A 557 -36.19 -3.94 -13.09
CA LEU A 557 -36.59 -4.94 -14.07
C LEU A 557 -35.58 -6.09 -14.06
N ALA A 558 -36.09 -7.32 -14.07
CA ALA A 558 -35.30 -8.53 -14.21
C ALA A 558 -36.05 -9.58 -15.03
N VAL A 559 -35.35 -10.59 -15.55
CA VAL A 559 -35.98 -11.72 -16.22
C VAL A 559 -36.29 -12.80 -15.17
N ALA A 560 -37.57 -13.19 -15.09
CA ALA A 560 -38.06 -14.18 -14.15
C ALA A 560 -37.24 -15.49 -14.25
N GLY A 561 -36.81 -16.00 -13.10
CA GLY A 561 -35.98 -17.22 -12.99
C GLY A 561 -34.56 -17.12 -13.55
N ARG A 562 -34.08 -15.92 -13.94
CA ARG A 562 -32.72 -15.72 -14.47
C ARG A 562 -31.86 -14.82 -13.60
N ASN A 563 -32.38 -13.66 -13.18
CA ASN A 563 -31.61 -12.68 -12.43
C ASN A 563 -32.51 -11.93 -11.43
N PRO A 564 -31.94 -11.38 -10.33
CA PRO A 564 -32.70 -10.63 -9.36
C PRO A 564 -33.05 -9.23 -9.85
N VAL A 565 -34.14 -8.70 -9.31
CA VAL A 565 -34.32 -7.24 -9.14
C VAL A 565 -33.45 -6.83 -7.96
N ARG A 566 -32.61 -5.80 -8.12
CA ARG A 566 -31.71 -5.32 -7.06
C ARG A 566 -32.05 -3.90 -6.65
N LEU A 567 -32.28 -3.72 -5.36
CA LEU A 567 -32.38 -2.43 -4.69
C LEU A 567 -31.18 -2.28 -3.74
N VAL A 568 -30.79 -1.04 -3.46
CA VAL A 568 -29.68 -0.75 -2.55
C VAL A 568 -30.15 0.30 -1.55
N PHE A 569 -30.17 -0.06 -0.28
CA PHE A 569 -30.53 0.84 0.79
C PHE A 569 -29.27 1.51 1.36
N PHE A 570 -29.33 2.84 1.47
CA PHE A 570 -28.26 3.68 2.00
C PHE A 570 -28.71 4.25 3.35
N PRO A 571 -28.43 3.55 4.47
CA PRO A 571 -28.73 4.08 5.80
C PRO A 571 -27.74 5.20 6.15
N LYS A 572 -28.29 6.33 6.62
CA LYS A 572 -27.52 7.50 7.00
C LYS A 572 -27.96 8.07 8.35
N ASN A 573 -27.05 8.70 9.08
CA ASN A 573 -27.38 9.48 10.28
C ASN A 573 -27.86 10.90 9.94
N GLN A 574 -28.16 11.70 10.97
CA GLN A 574 -28.66 13.07 10.82
C GLN A 574 -27.66 13.99 10.09
N GLN A 575 -26.36 13.68 10.16
CA GLN A 575 -25.28 14.40 9.49
C GLN A 575 -25.09 13.96 8.02
N GLY A 576 -25.86 12.96 7.56
CA GLY A 576 -25.78 12.42 6.20
C GLY A 576 -24.66 11.41 5.99
N GLU A 577 -24.05 10.92 7.07
CA GLU A 577 -22.97 9.94 7.08
C GLU A 577 -23.53 8.53 6.96
N SER A 578 -22.82 7.68 6.23
CA SER A 578 -23.12 6.24 6.17
C SER A 578 -22.95 5.56 7.53
N ILE A 579 -23.86 4.66 7.87
CA ILE A 579 -23.90 3.96 9.16
C ILE A 579 -24.14 2.47 9.00
N PHE A 580 -23.75 1.69 10.01
CA PHE A 580 -24.21 0.31 10.15
C PHE A 580 -25.53 0.28 10.91
N LEU A 581 -26.40 -0.64 10.53
CA LEU A 581 -27.65 -0.90 11.24
C LEU A 581 -27.48 -2.08 12.18
N SER A 582 -28.04 -1.97 13.39
CA SER A 582 -28.09 -3.07 14.34
C SER A 582 -28.99 -4.23 13.89
N GLU A 583 -29.89 -3.98 12.94
CA GLU A 583 -30.78 -4.98 12.35
C GLU A 583 -31.10 -4.60 10.89
N TYR A 584 -31.35 -5.61 10.05
CA TYR A 584 -31.70 -5.40 8.64
C TYR A 584 -33.07 -4.72 8.49
N PRO A 585 -33.25 -3.90 7.42
CA PRO A 585 -34.53 -3.26 7.14
C PRO A 585 -35.61 -4.30 6.84
N GLN A 586 -36.85 -3.98 7.20
CA GLN A 586 -38.00 -4.80 6.80
C GLN A 586 -38.31 -4.56 5.32
N VAL A 587 -38.43 -5.65 4.56
CA VAL A 587 -38.78 -5.62 3.14
C VAL A 587 -40.12 -6.32 2.95
N ASN A 588 -41.15 -5.55 2.63
CA ASN A 588 -42.51 -6.03 2.40
C ASN A 588 -42.89 -5.94 0.92
N THR A 589 -43.60 -6.94 0.41
CA THR A 589 -44.04 -6.97 -0.99
C THR A 589 -45.55 -7.09 -1.08
N SER A 590 -46.17 -6.39 -2.03
CA SER A 590 -47.64 -6.45 -2.19
C SER A 590 -48.14 -7.76 -2.80
N GLN A 591 -47.25 -8.51 -3.45
CA GLN A 591 -47.45 -9.89 -3.88
C GLN A 591 -46.27 -10.74 -3.42
N THR A 592 -46.51 -12.02 -3.17
CA THR A 592 -45.49 -12.99 -2.74
C THR A 592 -44.37 -13.09 -3.78
N ILE A 593 -43.13 -13.02 -3.30
CA ILE A 593 -41.90 -13.24 -4.05
C ILE A 593 -41.26 -14.54 -3.55
N ASP A 594 -40.54 -15.25 -4.41
CA ASP A 594 -40.00 -16.58 -4.07
C ASP A 594 -38.87 -16.46 -3.02
N GLU A 595 -38.01 -15.45 -3.18
CA GLU A 595 -36.87 -15.20 -2.31
C GLU A 595 -36.53 -13.72 -2.23
N ILE A 596 -36.19 -13.26 -1.03
CA ILE A 596 -35.64 -11.93 -0.76
C ILE A 596 -34.35 -12.13 0.03
N ALA A 597 -33.22 -11.72 -0.54
CA ALA A 597 -31.92 -11.78 0.11
C ALA A 597 -31.47 -10.36 0.49
N LEU A 598 -31.07 -10.19 1.75
CA LEU A 598 -30.47 -8.96 2.26
C LEU A 598 -29.03 -9.25 2.66
N TYR A 599 -28.11 -8.44 2.18
CA TYR A 599 -26.69 -8.60 2.51
C TYR A 599 -25.93 -7.28 2.31
N GLU A 600 -24.83 -7.14 3.03
CA GLU A 600 -23.85 -6.07 2.84
C GLU A 600 -22.91 -6.45 1.70
N GLN A 601 -22.53 -5.50 0.84
CA GLN A 601 -21.40 -5.73 -0.06
C GLN A 601 -20.10 -5.40 0.67
N HIS A 602 -19.09 -6.23 0.52
CA HIS A 602 -17.77 -6.01 1.11
C HIS A 602 -17.20 -4.65 0.70
N GLY A 603 -16.68 -3.89 1.67
CA GLY A 603 -16.21 -2.51 1.45
C GLY A 603 -17.32 -1.49 1.15
N SER A 604 -18.60 -1.88 1.24
CA SER A 604 -19.70 -0.92 1.08
C SER A 604 -19.78 -0.02 2.30
N ASN A 605 -19.84 1.28 2.07
CA ASN A 605 -19.98 2.32 3.09
C ASN A 605 -21.34 2.20 3.81
N GLY A 606 -21.60 1.12 4.56
CA GLY A 606 -22.86 0.84 5.25
C GLY A 606 -24.05 0.46 4.35
N MET A 607 -23.84 0.20 3.05
CA MET A 607 -24.95 -0.04 2.11
C MET A 607 -25.49 -1.48 2.19
N LEU A 608 -26.81 -1.62 2.03
CA LEU A 608 -27.50 -2.90 2.07
C LEU A 608 -28.11 -3.25 0.72
N PHE A 609 -27.67 -4.36 0.15
CA PHE A 609 -28.25 -4.92 -1.06
C PHE A 609 -29.50 -5.72 -0.73
N ILE A 610 -30.54 -5.52 -1.54
CA ILE A 610 -31.82 -6.20 -1.43
C ILE A 610 -32.09 -6.83 -2.79
N ASP A 611 -31.83 -8.13 -2.88
CA ASP A 611 -32.06 -8.93 -4.08
C ASP A 611 -33.39 -9.67 -3.98
N LEU A 612 -34.27 -9.43 -4.94
CA LEU A 612 -35.57 -10.08 -5.03
C LEU A 612 -35.57 -11.02 -6.23
N ASN A 613 -35.83 -12.30 -5.98
CA ASN A 613 -35.89 -13.35 -6.99
C ASN A 613 -37.30 -13.91 -7.11
N HIS A 614 -37.78 -14.06 -8.34
CA HIS A 614 -39.06 -14.70 -8.61
C HIS A 614 -39.00 -15.47 -9.93
N SER A 615 -39.58 -16.66 -9.93
CA SER A 615 -39.54 -17.62 -11.03
C SER A 615 -40.55 -17.33 -12.14
N GLN A 616 -41.57 -16.52 -11.86
CA GLN A 616 -42.66 -16.23 -12.81
C GLN A 616 -42.80 -14.73 -13.12
N PRO A 617 -43.49 -14.37 -14.21
CA PRO A 617 -43.75 -12.97 -14.53
C PRO A 617 -44.64 -12.30 -13.48
N LEU A 618 -44.16 -11.20 -12.90
CA LEU A 618 -44.82 -10.53 -11.77
C LEU A 618 -44.54 -9.03 -11.79
N LYS A 619 -45.58 -8.23 -11.55
CA LYS A 619 -45.44 -6.83 -11.11
C LYS A 619 -45.84 -6.76 -9.65
N THR A 620 -44.95 -6.28 -8.80
CA THR A 620 -45.22 -6.12 -7.36
C THR A 620 -44.62 -4.81 -6.87
N LYS A 621 -45.17 -4.28 -5.78
CA LYS A 621 -44.61 -3.12 -5.09
C LYS A 621 -43.80 -3.63 -3.91
N VAL A 622 -42.55 -3.18 -3.81
CA VAL A 622 -41.66 -3.43 -2.68
C VAL A 622 -41.66 -2.18 -1.80
N THR A 623 -41.87 -2.36 -0.50
CA THR A 623 -41.74 -1.33 0.51
C THR A 623 -40.59 -1.70 1.43
N VAL A 624 -39.58 -0.84 1.50
CA VAL A 624 -38.45 -0.98 2.42
C VAL A 624 -38.67 -0.01 3.57
N SER A 625 -38.63 -0.50 4.80
CA SER A 625 -38.88 0.29 6.00
C SER A 625 -37.90 -0.03 7.11
N GLN A 626 -37.39 1.02 7.77
CA GLN A 626 -36.50 0.87 8.92
C GLN A 626 -36.48 2.13 9.78
N PHE A 627 -36.68 2.00 11.09
CA PHE A 627 -36.62 3.11 12.06
C PHE A 627 -37.24 4.45 11.59
N GLY A 628 -38.43 4.39 10.98
CA GLY A 628 -39.14 5.58 10.48
C GLY A 628 -38.83 5.99 9.04
N PHE A 629 -37.78 5.44 8.42
CA PHE A 629 -37.61 5.47 6.97
C PHE A 629 -38.63 4.54 6.32
N THR A 630 -39.26 5.01 5.24
CA THR A 630 -40.08 4.17 4.37
C THR A 630 -39.97 4.68 2.94
N ASP A 631 -39.66 3.77 2.02
CA ASP A 631 -39.72 4.05 0.58
C ASP A 631 -40.33 2.86 -0.16
N SER A 632 -40.90 3.09 -1.34
CA SER A 632 -41.59 2.08 -2.10
C SER A 632 -41.33 2.19 -3.59
N VAL A 633 -41.00 1.06 -4.21
CA VAL A 633 -40.69 0.96 -5.63
C VAL A 633 -41.52 -0.15 -6.29
N ASP A 634 -42.05 0.14 -7.48
CA ASP A 634 -42.66 -0.88 -8.34
C ASP A 634 -41.55 -1.66 -9.06
N ILE A 635 -41.54 -2.99 -8.92
CA ILE A 635 -40.59 -3.88 -9.57
C ILE A 635 -41.28 -4.86 -10.52
N TYR A 636 -40.51 -5.39 -11.47
CA TYR A 636 -41.02 -6.17 -12.60
C TYR A 636 -40.14 -7.39 -12.89
N PHE A 637 -40.73 -8.58 -12.80
CA PHE A 637 -40.18 -9.81 -13.34
C PHE A 637 -40.79 -10.06 -14.72
N ALA A 638 -39.95 -9.98 -15.75
CA ALA A 638 -40.34 -10.18 -17.13
C ALA A 638 -40.33 -11.67 -17.50
N PRO A 639 -41.24 -12.14 -18.37
CA PRO A 639 -41.15 -13.48 -18.93
C PRO A 639 -39.86 -13.65 -19.74
N ASN A 640 -39.28 -14.84 -19.72
CA ASN A 640 -38.12 -15.16 -20.54
C ASN A 640 -38.57 -15.43 -21.98
N CYS A 641 -38.75 -14.38 -22.79
CA CYS A 641 -39.29 -14.52 -24.15
C CYS A 641 -38.41 -15.33 -25.10
N LYS A 642 -37.13 -15.55 -24.78
CA LYS A 642 -36.27 -16.51 -25.50
C LYS A 642 -36.72 -17.95 -25.28
N GLN A 643 -37.12 -18.28 -24.06
CA GLN A 643 -37.56 -19.63 -23.68
C GLN A 643 -39.08 -19.82 -23.83
N GLN A 644 -39.86 -18.73 -23.77
CA GLN A 644 -41.32 -18.74 -23.77
C GLN A 644 -41.91 -17.78 -24.83
N PRO A 645 -41.63 -17.97 -26.13
CA PRO A 645 -42.05 -17.05 -27.18
C PRO A 645 -43.58 -16.95 -27.31
N PHE A 646 -44.30 -18.08 -27.19
CA PHE A 646 -45.77 -18.11 -27.24
C PHE A 646 -46.41 -17.35 -26.09
N TYR A 647 -45.85 -17.45 -24.88
CA TYR A 647 -46.34 -16.69 -23.72
C TYR A 647 -46.23 -15.19 -23.98
N CYS A 648 -45.09 -14.73 -24.48
CA CYS A 648 -44.87 -13.32 -24.77
C CYS A 648 -45.76 -12.77 -25.90
N LEU A 649 -46.06 -13.58 -26.92
CA LEU A 649 -47.02 -13.20 -27.96
C LEU A 649 -48.44 -12.99 -27.39
N LEU A 650 -48.85 -13.81 -26.44
CA LEU A 650 -50.16 -13.72 -25.79
C LEU A 650 -50.23 -12.65 -24.68
N HIS A 651 -49.08 -12.24 -24.15
CA HIS A 651 -48.97 -11.27 -23.05
C HIS A 651 -48.13 -10.04 -23.45
N PRO A 652 -48.60 -9.22 -24.41
CA PRO A 652 -47.81 -8.14 -25.00
C PRO A 652 -47.32 -7.10 -23.97
N ARG A 653 -48.09 -6.85 -22.91
CA ARG A 653 -47.69 -5.94 -21.82
C ARG A 653 -46.46 -6.46 -21.05
N GLN A 654 -46.39 -7.77 -20.82
CA GLN A 654 -45.28 -8.40 -20.11
C GLN A 654 -44.08 -8.60 -21.05
N ALA A 655 -44.32 -8.85 -22.34
CA ALA A 655 -43.26 -8.89 -23.35
C ALA A 655 -42.51 -7.54 -23.46
N ILE A 656 -43.19 -6.40 -23.25
CA ILE A 656 -42.54 -5.09 -23.16
C ILE A 656 -41.56 -5.04 -21.98
N TRP A 657 -41.86 -5.67 -20.84
CA TRP A 657 -40.92 -5.73 -19.70
C TRP A 657 -39.65 -6.48 -20.08
N TYR A 658 -39.76 -7.57 -20.84
CA TYR A 658 -38.61 -8.32 -21.33
C TYR A 658 -37.76 -7.48 -22.28
N MET A 659 -38.37 -6.76 -23.23
CA MET A 659 -37.64 -5.84 -24.11
C MET A 659 -36.92 -4.74 -23.34
N ARG A 660 -37.57 -4.13 -22.34
CA ARG A 660 -36.95 -3.11 -21.48
C ARG A 660 -35.81 -3.67 -20.64
N SER A 661 -35.98 -4.86 -20.07
CA SER A 661 -34.92 -5.56 -19.32
C SER A 661 -33.73 -5.87 -20.22
N PHE A 662 -33.97 -6.37 -21.42
CA PHE A 662 -32.91 -6.71 -22.38
C PHE A 662 -32.11 -5.49 -22.84
N VAL A 663 -32.79 -4.37 -23.14
CA VAL A 663 -32.12 -3.11 -23.49
C VAL A 663 -31.33 -2.57 -22.31
N ALA A 664 -31.89 -2.59 -21.09
CA ALA A 664 -31.19 -2.13 -19.89
C ALA A 664 -29.96 -3.00 -19.57
N ASP A 665 -30.05 -4.33 -19.72
CA ASP A 665 -28.91 -5.24 -19.61
C ASP A 665 -27.82 -4.88 -20.62
N LYS A 666 -28.19 -4.64 -21.88
CA LYS A 666 -27.23 -4.27 -22.94
C LYS A 666 -26.56 -2.94 -22.69
N ILE A 667 -27.30 -1.95 -22.20
CA ILE A 667 -26.74 -0.65 -21.81
C ILE A 667 -25.78 -0.83 -20.65
N ARG A 668 -26.15 -1.59 -19.61
CA ARG A 668 -25.26 -1.88 -18.47
C ARG A 668 -24.01 -2.65 -18.87
N GLU A 669 -24.13 -3.66 -19.72
CA GLU A 669 -22.98 -4.39 -20.27
C GLU A 669 -22.05 -3.43 -21.02
N GLN A 670 -22.60 -2.52 -21.84
CA GLN A 670 -21.81 -1.52 -22.55
C GLN A 670 -21.17 -0.50 -21.60
N THR A 671 -21.89 -0.02 -20.59
CA THR A 671 -21.35 0.90 -19.57
C THR A 671 -20.25 0.23 -18.77
N ALA A 672 -20.42 -1.04 -18.36
CA ALA A 672 -19.39 -1.78 -17.65
C ALA A 672 -18.18 -2.09 -18.53
N LEU A 673 -18.40 -2.34 -19.83
CA LEU A 673 -17.32 -2.50 -20.81
C LEU A 673 -16.57 -1.17 -20.99
N ASN A 674 -17.30 -0.06 -21.13
CA ASN A 674 -16.72 1.27 -21.24
C ASN A 674 -15.96 1.64 -19.97
N GLN A 675 -16.50 1.37 -18.78
CA GLN A 675 -15.82 1.61 -17.51
C GLN A 675 -14.58 0.74 -17.36
N LYS A 676 -14.64 -0.55 -17.73
CA LYS A 676 -13.45 -1.41 -17.75
C LYS A 676 -12.43 -0.90 -18.77
N GLN A 677 -12.87 -0.48 -19.95
CA GLN A 677 -11.98 0.11 -20.95
C GLN A 677 -11.40 1.42 -20.39
N GLU A 678 -12.17 2.34 -19.87
CA GLU A 678 -11.70 3.61 -19.26
C GLU A 678 -10.80 3.39 -18.02
N GLN A 679 -10.97 2.28 -17.30
CA GLN A 679 -10.15 1.92 -16.14
C GLN A 679 -8.83 1.22 -16.53
N TYR A 680 -8.74 0.67 -17.75
CA TYR A 680 -7.57 -0.07 -18.26
C TYR A 680 -7.07 0.44 -19.62
N VAL A 681 -7.55 1.57 -20.11
CA VAL A 681 -7.04 2.28 -21.29
C VAL A 681 -5.84 3.08 -20.80
N GLU A 682 -4.70 2.43 -20.88
CA GLU A 682 -3.50 3.05 -21.44
C GLU A 682 -3.39 2.67 -22.92
#